data_AF-A0A7I4C7N6-F1
#
_entry.id   AF-A0A7I4C7N6-F1
#
_cell.length_a   1.000
_cell.length_b   1.000
_cell.length_c   1.000
_cell.angle_alpha   90.00
_cell.angle_beta   90.00
_cell.angle_gamma   90.00
#
_symmetry.space_group_name_H-M   'P 1'
#
loop_
_entity.id
_entity.type
_entity.pdbx_description
1 polymer ?
#
loop_
_entity_poly.entity_id
_entity_poly.type
_entity_poly.pdbx_seq_one_letter_code
_entity_poly.pdbx_strand_id
1 'polypeptide(L)'
;MQDKVNLQKTLEEEARHCQWLVLWLDCDREGENIAYEVVDVCRASNARINIWRAHFSALIDREIHHAVQHLGRPNKMYADAVDARQEIDLRIGASFTRFQTMLLSDSFVMPFGEDDKKLVLSYGPCQFPTLGFVVERYWQIQAHVAEDFWAIKCFHKAEDGSAEFSWARGRLFDELAAFIIYEMCMERPTATVCQVTGQEKRKFPPVPLNTVELQKRASRYFRMGSEQTMKVAEELYQAGFISYPRTETDKFSENQDLQSIVNEQIGHSAWGQYAQRLLDPQQQLWKQPGDGGHDDKAHPPIHPTRFSEGEGNWTNDHARIYELVVRHFLACVSQPAIGYGTTATIDIAGERFTATGLMITAKNYLDVYRFDNWGTSTIPKFEVGQQFIPTRLTLEVGRTQPPPLLSEADLISLMDKAGIGTDATMHDHIKKLLDRCYATKDANTRFCPTTLGEALVMGYDSMGHELWKPDLRALMESDMKAVSDGRKTKPQVLEAALEGMKSLFISARTQKEKLLDAMGIFFERSAGGDEQRQAGERVRLCPLCQQNTMILRKKPDGKFMVGCSGYPNCRNVVWLPGPAIEASVTNQPCISCGPGQVLKIYLKFRRGEIPPNFDVEHTGCVGCDRVIKELIEICGTGPRPTPGGTGPPTGQSSRPGIPRAFPNTFGNGNAAGGSGYMSGNSNGFGNNSSFVTGREASQRNCTNCGQSGHYNMDCPRNQQGRVSNRNQDRRRNDPSVPPASGREGVRCDCGKPCKLLTANTEANRGRRFHRCPTGECEFFQWEDASAVHPPAPDPVPTQRGQGRARGGRRERASTKTTVRSRSTRTVVSSSSGSSRSSGARGGQSNSSRGTFVSATGESAGSCFKCGQSGHWANACPSRNM
;
A
#
# COMPACT_ATOMS: atom_id res chain seq x y z
N MET A 1 26.17 -2.81 16.48
CA MET A 1 26.06 -4.26 16.75
C MET A 1 26.66 -4.61 18.11
N GLN A 2 27.86 -4.12 18.44
CA GLN A 2 28.54 -4.42 19.72
C GLN A 2 27.64 -4.19 20.96
N ASP A 3 26.85 -3.12 20.96
CA ASP A 3 26.01 -2.71 22.10
C ASP A 3 24.89 -3.73 22.39
N LYS A 4 24.32 -4.35 21.34
CA LYS A 4 23.31 -5.41 21.48
C LYS A 4 23.91 -6.70 22.06
N VAL A 5 25.19 -6.99 21.77
CA VAL A 5 25.90 -8.15 22.36
C VAL A 5 26.14 -7.92 23.86
N ASN A 6 26.42 -6.69 24.28
CA ASN A 6 26.55 -6.37 25.70
C ASN A 6 25.21 -6.51 26.43
N LEU A 7 24.11 -6.00 25.85
CA LEU A 7 22.75 -6.18 26.40
C LEU A 7 22.37 -7.67 26.56
N GLN A 8 22.64 -8.50 25.54
CA GLN A 8 22.40 -9.94 25.61
C GLN A 8 23.15 -10.58 26.79
N LYS A 9 24.44 -10.27 26.97
CA LYS A 9 25.24 -10.80 28.08
C LYS A 9 24.68 -10.39 29.44
N THR A 10 24.28 -9.13 29.61
CA THR A 10 23.65 -8.67 30.85
C THR A 10 22.37 -9.45 31.14
N LEU A 11 21.52 -9.68 30.15
CA LEU A 11 20.30 -10.49 30.32
C LEU A 11 20.64 -11.95 30.70
N GLU A 12 21.64 -12.56 30.08
CA GLU A 12 22.12 -13.90 30.42
C GLU A 12 22.71 -14.01 31.83
N GLU A 13 23.45 -12.99 32.27
CA GLU A 13 24.08 -12.93 33.60
C GLU A 13 23.03 -12.76 34.69
N GLU A 14 22.14 -11.77 34.57
CA GLU A 14 21.06 -11.53 35.56
C GLU A 14 20.06 -12.70 35.62
N ALA A 15 19.73 -13.35 34.50
CA ALA A 15 18.83 -14.49 34.46
C ALA A 15 19.31 -15.70 35.28
N ARG A 16 20.62 -15.84 35.53
CA ARG A 16 21.19 -16.90 36.41
C ARG A 16 20.86 -16.69 37.88
N HIS A 17 20.67 -15.44 38.29
CA HIS A 17 20.46 -15.05 39.69
C HIS A 17 18.97 -14.78 40.01
N CYS A 18 18.17 -14.42 39.00
CA CYS A 18 16.74 -14.18 39.13
C CYS A 18 15.89 -15.46 39.07
N GLN A 19 14.81 -15.51 39.87
CA GLN A 19 13.81 -16.58 39.81
C GLN A 19 12.68 -16.25 38.82
N TRP A 20 12.34 -14.96 38.69
CA TRP A 20 11.25 -14.45 37.86
C TRP A 20 11.81 -13.46 36.81
N LEU A 21 11.21 -13.46 35.62
CA LEU A 21 11.40 -12.45 34.57
C LEU A 21 10.06 -11.76 34.35
N VAL A 22 10.00 -10.44 34.49
CA VAL A 22 8.80 -9.64 34.20
C VAL A 22 9.09 -8.77 32.99
N LEU A 23 8.30 -8.95 31.93
CA LEU A 23 8.47 -8.30 30.64
C LEU A 23 7.69 -6.99 30.63
N TRP A 24 8.43 -5.87 30.50
CA TRP A 24 7.95 -4.48 30.58
C TRP A 24 8.10 -3.72 29.24
N LEU A 25 8.07 -4.44 28.13
CA LEU A 25 8.11 -3.84 26.79
C LEU A 25 6.75 -3.21 26.47
N ASP A 26 6.66 -2.34 25.47
CA ASP A 26 5.38 -1.81 25.01
C ASP A 26 4.41 -2.94 24.62
N CYS A 27 3.10 -2.74 24.77
CA CYS A 27 2.11 -3.82 24.69
C CYS A 27 1.55 -4.04 23.28
N ASP A 28 2.31 -3.70 22.25
CA ASP A 28 2.01 -3.99 20.85
C ASP A 28 2.60 -5.33 20.39
N ARG A 29 2.41 -5.65 19.10
CA ARG A 29 2.90 -6.90 18.52
C ARG A 29 4.43 -6.95 18.45
N GLU A 30 5.11 -5.83 18.15
CA GLU A 30 6.58 -5.80 18.08
C GLU A 30 7.20 -5.92 19.48
N GLY A 31 6.65 -5.22 20.48
CA GLY A 31 7.03 -5.37 21.89
C GLY A 31 6.85 -6.81 22.39
N GLU A 32 5.80 -7.50 21.96
CA GLU A 32 5.61 -8.93 22.25
C GLU A 32 6.60 -9.85 21.51
N ASN A 33 7.01 -9.51 20.30
CA ASN A 33 8.07 -10.23 19.57
C ASN A 33 9.42 -10.09 20.28
N ILE A 34 9.83 -8.86 20.64
CA ILE A 34 11.05 -8.59 21.40
C ILE A 34 10.98 -9.24 22.79
N ALA A 35 9.79 -9.32 23.40
CA ALA A 35 9.60 -10.04 24.67
C ALA A 35 9.96 -11.53 24.54
N TYR A 36 9.67 -12.17 23.40
CA TYR A 36 10.11 -13.53 23.12
C TYR A 36 11.61 -13.65 22.81
N GLU A 37 12.23 -12.67 22.12
CA GLU A 37 13.71 -12.62 21.99
C GLU A 37 14.39 -12.61 23.37
N VAL A 38 13.90 -11.78 24.30
CA VAL A 38 14.41 -11.69 25.68
C VAL A 38 14.16 -13.00 26.45
N VAL A 39 12.99 -13.62 26.28
CA VAL A 39 12.66 -14.92 26.91
C VAL A 39 13.62 -16.01 26.46
N ASP A 40 13.94 -16.10 25.18
CA ASP A 40 14.81 -17.14 24.64
C ASP A 40 16.27 -16.97 25.13
N VAL A 41 16.77 -15.73 25.17
CA VAL A 41 18.08 -15.39 25.78
C VAL A 41 18.11 -15.76 27.27
N CYS A 42 17.12 -15.35 28.05
CA CYS A 42 17.07 -15.63 29.48
C CYS A 42 16.92 -17.14 29.78
N ARG A 43 16.11 -17.86 29.01
CA ARG A 43 15.92 -19.32 29.17
C ARG A 43 17.14 -20.13 28.79
N ALA A 44 17.98 -19.66 27.87
CA ALA A 44 19.25 -20.30 27.54
C ALA A 44 20.20 -20.34 28.75
N SER A 45 20.16 -19.32 29.62
CA SER A 45 20.93 -19.29 30.88
C SER A 45 20.17 -19.88 32.08
N ASN A 46 18.84 -19.77 32.13
CA ASN A 46 18.01 -20.31 33.21
C ASN A 46 16.68 -20.86 32.69
N ALA A 47 16.67 -22.14 32.29
CA ALA A 47 15.49 -22.81 31.74
C ALA A 47 14.30 -22.92 32.73
N ARG A 48 14.49 -22.62 34.02
CA ARG A 48 13.44 -22.66 35.07
C ARG A 48 12.90 -21.28 35.46
N ILE A 49 13.37 -20.20 34.82
CA ILE A 49 12.90 -18.84 35.12
C ILE A 49 11.40 -18.69 34.86
N ASN A 50 10.67 -18.12 35.83
CA ASN A 50 9.22 -17.93 35.74
C ASN A 50 8.90 -16.62 35.00
N ILE A 51 8.21 -16.70 33.87
CA ILE A 51 8.04 -15.57 32.94
C ILE A 51 6.66 -14.95 33.05
N TRP A 52 6.62 -13.64 33.29
CA TRP A 52 5.41 -12.83 33.41
C TRP A 52 5.45 -11.67 32.43
N ARG A 53 4.27 -11.20 32.03
CA ARG A 53 4.07 -10.03 31.16
C ARG A 53 3.31 -8.95 31.91
N ALA A 54 3.92 -7.77 32.04
CA ALA A 54 3.20 -6.58 32.47
C ALA A 54 2.43 -6.01 31.27
N HIS A 55 1.16 -5.67 31.49
CA HIS A 55 0.29 -5.02 30.50
C HIS A 55 -0.09 -3.63 30.99
N PHE A 56 0.23 -2.60 30.21
CA PHE A 56 0.03 -1.19 30.54
C PHE A 56 -0.23 -0.41 29.26
N SER A 57 -0.99 0.69 29.34
CA SER A 57 -1.26 1.57 28.20
C SER A 57 -0.81 3.01 28.39
N ALA A 58 -0.25 3.35 29.55
CA ALA A 58 0.44 4.61 29.78
C ALA A 58 1.51 4.45 30.87
N LEU A 59 2.58 5.25 30.78
CA LEU A 59 3.67 5.25 31.75
C LEU A 59 3.36 6.21 32.91
N ILE A 60 2.32 5.88 33.68
CA ILE A 60 1.85 6.63 34.85
C ILE A 60 1.69 5.72 36.06
N ASP A 61 1.80 6.29 37.26
CA ASP A 61 1.87 5.57 38.53
C ASP A 61 0.74 4.53 38.72
N ARG A 62 -0.53 4.91 38.47
CA ARG A 62 -1.68 3.99 38.61
C ARG A 62 -1.61 2.80 37.66
N GLU A 63 -1.17 3.02 36.42
CA GLU A 63 -1.11 1.98 35.38
C GLU A 63 0.00 0.98 35.70
N ILE A 64 1.16 1.47 36.12
CA ILE A 64 2.31 0.63 36.49
C ILE A 64 1.98 -0.22 37.72
N HIS A 65 1.39 0.38 38.77
CA HIS A 65 0.94 -0.37 39.94
C HIS A 65 -0.15 -1.40 39.60
N HIS A 66 -1.12 -1.03 38.75
CA HIS A 66 -2.14 -1.96 38.27
C HIS A 66 -1.53 -3.13 37.47
N ALA A 67 -0.56 -2.87 36.60
CA ALA A 67 0.13 -3.86 35.79
C ALA A 67 0.93 -4.86 36.66
N VAL A 68 1.62 -4.39 37.71
CA VAL A 68 2.31 -5.25 38.70
C VAL A 68 1.33 -6.18 39.43
N GLN A 69 0.15 -5.68 39.77
CA GLN A 69 -0.88 -6.45 40.48
C GLN A 69 -1.59 -7.48 39.59
N HIS A 70 -1.58 -7.29 38.26
CA HIS A 70 -2.32 -8.09 37.29
C HIS A 70 -1.42 -8.66 36.18
N LEU A 71 -0.25 -9.20 36.57
CA LEU A 71 0.70 -9.81 35.63
C LEU A 71 0.09 -10.99 34.85
N GLY A 72 0.22 -10.93 33.52
CA GLY A 72 -0.21 -11.98 32.60
C GLY A 72 0.93 -12.90 32.15
N ARG A 73 0.65 -13.75 31.17
CA ARG A 73 1.68 -14.49 30.42
C ARG A 73 1.90 -13.83 29.05
N PRO A 74 3.12 -13.86 28.50
CA PRO A 74 3.35 -13.36 27.15
C PRO A 74 2.60 -14.20 26.10
N ASN A 75 2.23 -13.56 24.99
CA ASN A 75 1.39 -14.11 23.93
C ASN A 75 2.22 -14.50 22.70
N LYS A 76 2.56 -15.80 22.57
CA LYS A 76 3.35 -16.31 21.43
C LYS A 76 2.70 -16.03 20.08
N MET A 77 1.37 -15.94 20.00
CA MET A 77 0.66 -15.74 18.73
C MET A 77 0.93 -14.36 18.12
N TYR A 78 1.08 -13.33 18.96
CA TYR A 78 1.48 -11.99 18.51
C TYR A 78 2.93 -11.99 18.03
N ALA A 79 3.84 -12.61 18.79
CA ALA A 79 5.23 -12.77 18.38
C ALA A 79 5.39 -13.59 17.09
N ASP A 80 4.62 -14.67 16.91
CA ASP A 80 4.61 -15.50 15.69
C ASP A 80 4.08 -14.75 14.47
N ALA A 81 3.12 -13.84 14.64
CA ALA A 81 2.62 -12.97 13.56
C ALA A 81 3.70 -11.99 13.08
N VAL A 82 4.44 -11.39 14.02
CA VAL A 82 5.59 -10.51 13.70
C VAL A 82 6.73 -11.28 13.05
N ASP A 83 7.10 -12.46 13.58
CA ASP A 83 8.11 -13.31 12.93
C ASP A 83 7.72 -13.64 11.48
N ALA A 84 6.45 -13.99 11.25
CA ALA A 84 5.93 -14.28 9.91
C ALA A 84 6.09 -13.06 9.00
N ARG A 85 5.72 -11.87 9.49
CA ARG A 85 5.90 -10.58 8.80
C ARG A 85 7.36 -10.31 8.45
N GLN A 86 8.26 -10.44 9.42
CA GLN A 86 9.70 -10.23 9.24
C GLN A 86 10.29 -11.21 8.21
N GLU A 87 9.94 -12.49 8.25
CA GLU A 87 10.45 -13.51 7.31
C GLU A 87 9.89 -13.32 5.89
N ILE A 88 8.61 -12.96 5.75
CA ILE A 88 7.95 -12.59 4.48
C ILE A 88 8.63 -11.35 3.87
N ASP A 89 8.71 -10.26 4.63
CA ASP A 89 9.31 -8.99 4.21
C ASP A 89 10.78 -9.17 3.80
N LEU A 90 11.56 -9.93 4.59
CA LEU A 90 12.96 -10.22 4.32
C LEU A 90 13.14 -11.04 3.03
N ARG A 91 12.43 -12.18 2.89
CA ARG A 91 12.64 -13.09 1.75
C ARG A 91 12.17 -12.48 0.44
N ILE A 92 11.00 -11.86 0.43
CA ILE A 92 10.46 -11.18 -0.76
C ILE A 92 11.34 -9.97 -1.07
N GLY A 93 11.56 -9.10 -0.08
CA GLY A 93 12.30 -7.86 -0.24
C GLY A 93 13.71 -8.10 -0.74
N ALA A 94 14.47 -9.01 -0.13
CA ALA A 94 15.83 -9.34 -0.57
C ALA A 94 15.86 -9.95 -1.98
N SER A 95 14.91 -10.82 -2.34
CA SER A 95 14.87 -11.47 -3.65
C SER A 95 14.63 -10.46 -4.78
N PHE A 96 13.58 -9.64 -4.67
CA PHE A 96 13.25 -8.62 -5.67
C PHE A 96 14.27 -7.48 -5.68
N THR A 97 14.71 -6.98 -4.51
CA THR A 97 15.76 -5.94 -4.41
C THR A 97 17.03 -6.36 -5.15
N ARG A 98 17.54 -7.57 -4.89
CA ARG A 98 18.76 -8.08 -5.55
C ARG A 98 18.55 -8.23 -7.05
N PHE A 99 17.42 -8.80 -7.47
CA PHE A 99 17.08 -8.95 -8.89
C PHE A 99 17.05 -7.61 -9.63
N GLN A 100 16.25 -6.64 -9.18
CA GLN A 100 16.10 -5.37 -9.88
C GLN A 100 17.36 -4.49 -9.77
N THR A 101 18.06 -4.49 -8.63
CA THR A 101 19.35 -3.78 -8.48
C THR A 101 20.39 -4.35 -9.45
N MET A 102 20.62 -5.67 -9.44
CA MET A 102 21.63 -6.28 -10.32
C MET A 102 21.26 -6.23 -11.81
N LEU A 103 19.97 -6.13 -12.14
CA LEU A 103 19.53 -5.99 -13.53
C LEU A 103 19.69 -4.55 -14.05
N LEU A 104 19.41 -3.54 -13.22
CA LEU A 104 19.24 -2.16 -13.66
C LEU A 104 20.48 -1.29 -13.40
N SER A 105 21.18 -1.47 -12.27
CA SER A 105 22.29 -0.60 -11.87
C SER A 105 23.49 -0.63 -12.82
N ASP A 106 23.72 -1.76 -13.50
CA ASP A 106 24.78 -1.87 -14.52
C ASP A 106 24.26 -1.53 -15.94
N SER A 107 22.94 -1.46 -16.14
CA SER A 107 22.30 -1.24 -17.45
C SER A 107 21.99 0.23 -17.78
N PHE A 108 21.81 1.10 -16.77
CA PHE A 108 21.36 2.48 -16.95
C PHE A 108 22.21 3.50 -16.18
N VAL A 109 22.38 4.68 -16.77
CA VAL A 109 23.00 5.84 -16.12
C VAL A 109 21.97 6.46 -15.18
N MET A 110 22.03 6.08 -13.91
CA MET A 110 21.09 6.56 -12.90
C MET A 110 21.61 7.86 -12.25
N PRO A 111 20.87 8.99 -12.30
CA PRO A 111 21.34 10.32 -11.87
C PRO A 111 21.40 10.52 -10.34
N PHE A 112 21.42 9.43 -9.56
CA PHE A 112 21.27 9.44 -8.10
C PHE A 112 22.55 8.99 -7.36
N GLY A 113 23.72 9.20 -7.97
CA GLY A 113 24.99 8.65 -7.52
C GLY A 113 26.17 9.63 -7.60
N GLU A 114 26.05 10.81 -6.97
CA GLU A 114 27.22 11.67 -6.70
C GLU A 114 28.02 11.19 -5.48
N ASP A 115 27.37 10.49 -4.54
CA ASP A 115 28.01 9.73 -3.46
C ASP A 115 28.44 8.35 -3.98
N ASP A 116 29.63 7.87 -3.57
CA ASP A 116 30.29 6.59 -3.94
C ASP A 116 29.54 5.29 -3.53
N LYS A 117 28.25 5.40 -3.16
CA LYS A 117 27.39 4.29 -2.73
C LYS A 117 26.61 3.77 -3.93
N LYS A 118 26.90 2.54 -4.37
CA LYS A 118 26.10 1.84 -5.40
C LYS A 118 24.61 1.93 -5.10
N LEU A 119 23.84 2.48 -6.03
CA LEU A 119 22.39 2.68 -5.90
C LEU A 119 21.67 1.35 -5.68
N VAL A 120 21.11 1.14 -4.49
CA VAL A 120 20.32 -0.05 -4.13
C VAL A 120 18.85 0.21 -4.38
N LEU A 121 18.32 -0.42 -5.44
CA LEU A 121 16.92 -0.38 -5.81
C LEU A 121 16.12 -1.35 -4.93
N SER A 122 15.60 -0.88 -3.80
CA SER A 122 14.79 -1.66 -2.86
C SER A 122 13.44 -2.07 -3.40
N TYR A 123 13.03 -3.30 -3.17
CA TYR A 123 11.63 -3.74 -3.26
C TYR A 123 11.13 -4.13 -1.87
N GLY A 124 9.89 -3.81 -1.54
CA GLY A 124 9.21 -4.27 -0.33
C GLY A 124 7.72 -4.53 -0.61
N PRO A 125 7.14 -5.64 -0.10
CA PRO A 125 5.79 -6.06 -0.47
C PRO A 125 4.67 -5.07 -0.06
N CYS A 126 4.87 -4.21 0.94
CA CYS A 126 3.97 -3.07 1.20
C CYS A 126 4.46 -1.74 0.59
N GLN A 127 5.78 -1.56 0.45
CA GLN A 127 6.38 -0.37 -0.15
C GLN A 127 5.92 -0.20 -1.61
N PHE A 128 5.94 -1.29 -2.39
CA PHE A 128 5.62 -1.26 -3.81
C PHE A 128 4.15 -0.91 -4.12
N PRO A 129 3.13 -1.47 -3.44
CA PRO A 129 1.76 -1.00 -3.62
C PRO A 129 1.49 0.40 -3.06
N THR A 130 2.24 0.84 -2.04
CA THR A 130 2.17 2.24 -1.56
C THR A 130 2.66 3.21 -2.64
N LEU A 131 3.73 2.86 -3.38
CA LEU A 131 4.17 3.59 -4.58
C LEU A 131 3.12 3.52 -5.70
N GLY A 132 2.47 2.36 -5.84
CA GLY A 132 1.36 2.13 -6.77
C GLY A 132 0.25 3.17 -6.65
N PHE A 133 -0.19 3.53 -5.44
CA PHE A 133 -1.18 4.60 -5.25
C PHE A 133 -0.72 5.97 -5.76
N VAL A 134 0.55 6.32 -5.55
CA VAL A 134 1.14 7.60 -6.00
C VAL A 134 1.23 7.65 -7.52
N VAL A 135 1.74 6.57 -8.13
CA VAL A 135 1.85 6.45 -9.60
C VAL A 135 0.47 6.39 -10.26
N GLU A 136 -0.50 5.67 -9.69
CA GLU A 136 -1.86 5.60 -10.22
C GLU A 136 -2.57 6.96 -10.17
N ARG A 137 -2.43 7.74 -9.09
CA ARG A 137 -2.95 9.12 -9.05
C ARG A 137 -2.26 10.00 -10.09
N TYR A 138 -0.96 9.87 -10.27
CA TYR A 138 -0.22 10.62 -11.29
C TYR A 138 -0.72 10.29 -12.71
N TRP A 139 -0.90 9.01 -13.06
CA TRP A 139 -1.46 8.60 -14.35
C TRP A 139 -2.92 8.99 -14.53
N GLN A 140 -3.74 9.04 -13.46
CA GLN A 140 -5.10 9.60 -13.52
C GLN A 140 -5.08 11.08 -13.90
N ILE A 141 -4.09 11.85 -13.43
CA ILE A 141 -3.92 13.26 -13.78
C ILE A 141 -3.45 13.41 -15.22
N GLN A 142 -2.43 12.66 -15.66
CA GLN A 142 -1.90 12.74 -17.03
C GLN A 142 -2.89 12.26 -18.10
N ALA A 143 -3.75 11.28 -17.76
CA ALA A 143 -4.78 10.77 -18.66
C ALA A 143 -6.09 11.57 -18.68
N HIS A 144 -6.21 12.61 -17.84
CA HIS A 144 -7.41 13.44 -17.79
C HIS A 144 -7.52 14.36 -19.01
N VAL A 145 -8.54 14.15 -19.83
CA VAL A 145 -8.91 15.07 -20.90
C VAL A 145 -9.92 16.07 -20.34
N ALA A 146 -9.53 17.35 -20.31
CA ALA A 146 -10.35 18.41 -19.72
C ALA A 146 -11.48 18.84 -20.66
N GLU A 147 -12.70 18.45 -20.30
CA GLU A 147 -13.96 18.73 -21.01
C GLU A 147 -14.61 20.02 -20.49
N ASP A 148 -15.05 20.88 -21.40
CA ASP A 148 -15.82 22.07 -21.07
C ASP A 148 -17.27 21.70 -20.74
N PHE A 149 -17.88 22.43 -19.80
CA PHE A 149 -19.25 22.24 -19.36
C PHE A 149 -19.92 23.58 -19.08
N TRP A 150 -21.24 23.60 -19.21
CA TRP A 150 -22.07 24.78 -19.01
C TRP A 150 -23.03 24.55 -17.83
N ALA A 151 -23.11 25.51 -16.93
CA ALA A 151 -23.99 25.48 -15.78
C ALA A 151 -24.75 26.80 -15.65
N ILE A 152 -26.07 26.73 -15.47
CA ILE A 152 -26.89 27.91 -15.21
C ILE A 152 -26.77 28.25 -13.71
N LYS A 153 -26.31 29.45 -13.39
CA LYS A 153 -26.27 29.96 -12.02
C LYS A 153 -27.30 31.05 -11.80
N CYS A 154 -28.14 30.85 -10.78
CA CYS A 154 -29.15 31.81 -10.36
C CYS A 154 -28.73 32.47 -9.03
N PHE A 155 -28.62 33.79 -9.01
CA PHE A 155 -28.33 34.58 -7.83
C PHE A 155 -29.45 35.59 -7.57
N HIS A 156 -29.92 35.65 -6.33
CA HIS A 156 -30.92 36.62 -5.90
C HIS A 156 -30.51 37.31 -4.60
N LYS A 157 -30.64 38.63 -4.57
CA LYS A 157 -30.40 39.48 -3.41
C LYS A 157 -31.73 40.03 -2.90
N ALA A 158 -32.03 39.74 -1.64
CA ALA A 158 -33.18 40.24 -0.90
C ALA A 158 -32.73 41.32 0.12
N GLU A 159 -33.66 41.83 0.92
CA GLU A 159 -33.34 42.79 2.00
C GLU A 159 -32.57 42.14 3.16
N ASP A 160 -32.84 40.87 3.46
CA ASP A 160 -32.29 40.11 4.58
C ASP A 160 -31.07 39.23 4.22
N GLY A 161 -30.63 39.25 2.95
CA GLY A 161 -29.43 38.54 2.52
C GLY A 161 -29.35 38.29 1.01
N SER A 162 -28.60 37.25 0.62
CA SER A 162 -28.53 36.78 -0.76
C SER A 162 -28.43 35.27 -0.83
N ALA A 163 -29.01 34.67 -1.86
CA ALA A 163 -28.92 33.25 -2.16
C ALA A 163 -28.34 33.01 -3.57
N GLU A 164 -27.36 32.11 -3.65
CA GLU A 164 -26.95 31.45 -4.88
C GLU A 164 -27.66 30.10 -4.95
N PHE A 165 -28.42 29.87 -6.01
CA PHE A 165 -29.19 28.66 -6.24
C PHE A 165 -28.48 27.78 -7.26
N SER A 166 -28.17 26.55 -6.86
CA SER A 166 -27.57 25.52 -7.72
C SER A 166 -28.64 24.89 -8.62
N TRP A 167 -28.37 24.83 -9.92
CA TRP A 167 -29.27 24.20 -10.90
C TRP A 167 -29.42 22.70 -10.64
N ALA A 168 -30.64 22.18 -10.70
CA ALA A 168 -30.95 20.78 -10.39
C ALA A 168 -30.34 19.77 -11.37
N ARG A 169 -30.01 20.20 -12.61
CA ARG A 169 -29.25 19.39 -13.58
C ARG A 169 -27.73 19.41 -13.32
N GLY A 170 -27.26 20.26 -12.42
CA GLY A 170 -25.84 20.49 -12.13
C GLY A 170 -25.13 21.22 -13.27
N ARG A 171 -24.72 20.48 -14.30
CA ARG A 171 -24.00 20.97 -15.48
C ARG A 171 -24.28 20.08 -16.69
N LEU A 172 -24.21 20.65 -17.89
CA LEU A 172 -24.28 19.91 -19.16
C LEU A 172 -22.96 20.03 -19.91
N PHE A 173 -22.63 19.03 -20.73
CA PHE A 173 -21.45 18.99 -21.60
C PHE A 173 -21.78 19.32 -23.07
N ASP A 174 -22.98 19.85 -23.31
CA ASP A 174 -23.45 20.31 -24.62
C ASP A 174 -23.85 21.79 -24.49
N GLU A 175 -23.15 22.65 -25.23
CA GLU A 175 -23.35 24.10 -25.20
C GLU A 175 -24.74 24.48 -25.67
N LEU A 176 -25.21 23.87 -26.78
CA LEU A 176 -26.47 24.23 -27.41
C LEU A 176 -27.66 23.87 -26.52
N ALA A 177 -27.64 22.69 -25.89
CA ALA A 177 -28.65 22.27 -24.94
C ALA A 177 -28.69 23.18 -23.71
N ALA A 178 -27.52 23.54 -23.17
CA ALA A 178 -27.44 24.44 -22.01
C ALA A 178 -27.89 25.88 -22.37
N PHE A 179 -27.53 26.35 -23.56
CA PHE A 179 -27.90 27.66 -24.08
C PHE A 179 -29.40 27.76 -24.34
N ILE A 180 -30.03 26.76 -25.00
CA ILE A 180 -31.48 26.73 -25.21
C ILE A 180 -32.24 26.81 -23.88
N ILE A 181 -31.81 26.02 -22.88
CA ILE A 181 -32.45 26.04 -21.55
C ILE A 181 -32.23 27.39 -20.85
N TYR A 182 -31.05 27.99 -20.99
CA TYR A 182 -30.74 29.32 -20.45
C TYR A 182 -31.61 30.41 -21.10
N GLU A 183 -31.76 30.42 -22.42
CA GLU A 183 -32.62 31.37 -23.14
C GLU A 183 -34.10 31.21 -22.74
N MET A 184 -34.60 29.98 -22.58
CA MET A 184 -35.94 29.73 -22.03
C MET A 184 -36.12 30.34 -20.63
N CYS A 185 -35.06 30.37 -19.81
CA CYS A 185 -35.06 31.03 -18.50
C CYS A 185 -34.91 32.56 -18.60
N MET A 186 -34.24 33.09 -19.63
CA MET A 186 -34.17 34.54 -19.91
C MET A 186 -35.50 35.10 -20.42
N GLU A 187 -36.22 34.35 -21.27
CA GLU A 187 -37.56 34.73 -21.76
C GLU A 187 -38.62 34.74 -20.65
N ARG A 188 -38.50 33.83 -19.67
CA ARG A 188 -39.44 33.69 -18.54
C ARG A 188 -38.68 33.67 -17.20
N PRO A 189 -38.08 34.80 -16.78
CA PRO A 189 -37.12 34.85 -15.67
C PRO A 189 -37.78 34.86 -14.28
N THR A 190 -39.10 34.91 -14.18
CA THR A 190 -39.81 34.89 -12.89
C THR A 190 -39.59 33.56 -12.18
N ALA A 191 -38.77 33.58 -11.13
CA ALA A 191 -38.61 32.46 -10.21
C ALA A 191 -39.85 32.32 -9.32
N THR A 192 -40.40 31.12 -9.23
CA THR A 192 -41.46 30.78 -8.27
C THR A 192 -40.91 29.82 -7.23
N VAL A 193 -41.06 30.13 -5.93
CA VAL A 193 -40.66 29.24 -4.83
C VAL A 193 -41.61 28.05 -4.76
N CYS A 194 -41.17 26.89 -5.22
CA CYS A 194 -41.97 25.67 -5.21
C CYS A 194 -42.00 24.98 -3.84
N GLN A 195 -40.88 25.04 -3.11
CA GLN A 195 -40.72 24.30 -1.87
C GLN A 195 -39.70 24.99 -0.97
N VAL A 196 -40.03 25.07 0.33
CA VAL A 196 -39.07 25.44 1.38
C VAL A 196 -39.13 24.34 2.43
N THR A 197 -37.98 23.75 2.73
CA THR A 197 -37.84 22.72 3.77
C THR A 197 -36.86 23.19 4.83
N GLY A 198 -37.16 22.90 6.09
CA GLY A 198 -36.29 23.16 7.22
C GLY A 198 -36.16 21.89 8.06
N GLN A 199 -34.95 21.58 8.51
CA GLN A 199 -34.68 20.42 9.35
C GLN A 199 -33.50 20.69 10.29
N GLU A 200 -33.59 20.16 11.50
CA GLU A 200 -32.42 20.09 12.38
C GLU A 200 -31.33 19.23 11.70
N LYS A 201 -30.13 19.77 11.66
CA LYS A 201 -28.92 19.05 11.30
C LYS A 201 -28.04 18.93 12.54
N ARG A 202 -27.28 17.84 12.59
CA ARG A 202 -26.28 17.60 13.62
C ARG A 202 -24.94 17.34 12.96
N LYS A 203 -23.87 17.91 13.51
CA LYS A 203 -22.51 17.48 13.22
C LYS A 203 -21.98 16.77 14.45
N PHE A 204 -21.62 15.50 14.28
CA PHE A 204 -21.16 14.68 15.38
C PHE A 204 -19.70 14.99 15.71
N PRO A 205 -19.30 14.89 17.00
CA PRO A 205 -17.89 14.94 17.36
C PRO A 205 -17.13 13.77 16.71
N PRO A 206 -15.79 13.83 16.64
CA PRO A 206 -15.01 12.68 16.23
C PRO A 206 -15.23 11.48 17.17
N VAL A 207 -15.10 10.27 16.61
CA VAL A 207 -14.90 9.04 17.41
C VAL A 207 -13.52 9.09 18.09
N PRO A 208 -13.30 8.37 19.21
CA PRO A 208 -12.01 8.30 19.88
C PRO A 208 -10.81 8.05 18.95
N LEU A 209 -9.68 8.65 19.30
CA LEU A 209 -8.53 8.79 18.41
C LEU A 209 -7.72 7.49 18.30
N ASN A 210 -7.57 6.94 17.11
CA ASN A 210 -6.61 5.88 16.82
C ASN A 210 -5.38 6.41 16.05
N THR A 211 -4.39 5.55 15.81
CA THR A 211 -3.14 5.92 15.14
C THR A 211 -3.35 6.56 13.77
N VAL A 212 -4.24 5.96 12.97
CA VAL A 212 -4.51 6.37 11.59
C VAL A 212 -5.14 7.77 11.56
N GLU A 213 -6.13 8.02 12.42
CA GLU A 213 -6.76 9.34 12.54
C GLU A 213 -5.80 10.39 13.11
N LEU A 214 -4.91 10.04 14.06
CA LEU A 214 -3.86 10.94 14.54
C LEU A 214 -2.95 11.41 13.40
N GLN A 215 -2.40 10.47 12.61
CA GLN A 215 -1.53 10.81 11.48
C GLN A 215 -2.26 11.63 10.40
N LYS A 216 -3.49 11.24 10.02
CA LYS A 216 -4.31 12.00 9.05
C LYS A 216 -4.61 13.42 9.52
N ARG A 217 -4.84 13.62 10.83
CA ARG A 217 -5.15 14.93 11.42
C ARG A 217 -3.90 15.81 11.57
N ALA A 218 -2.79 15.25 12.04
CA ALA A 218 -1.51 15.97 12.10
C ALA A 218 -1.05 16.44 10.71
N SER A 219 -1.20 15.59 9.69
CA SER A 219 -0.96 15.95 8.29
C SER A 219 -1.87 17.07 7.79
N ARG A 220 -3.19 16.98 8.02
CA ARG A 220 -4.16 17.99 7.56
C ARG A 220 -4.04 19.34 8.28
N TYR A 221 -3.87 19.33 9.60
CA TYR A 221 -3.92 20.54 10.42
C TYR A 221 -2.57 21.21 10.61
N PHE A 222 -1.48 20.44 10.68
CA PHE A 222 -0.14 20.95 10.99
C PHE A 222 0.86 20.81 9.83
N ARG A 223 0.47 20.15 8.72
CA ARG A 223 1.36 19.72 7.62
C ARG A 223 2.52 18.84 8.11
N MET A 224 2.31 18.14 9.22
CA MET A 224 3.30 17.25 9.82
C MET A 224 3.30 15.90 9.10
N GLY A 225 4.49 15.36 8.81
CA GLY A 225 4.62 14.02 8.26
C GLY A 225 4.22 12.94 9.26
N SER A 226 3.78 11.78 8.78
CA SER A 226 3.34 10.66 9.63
C SER A 226 4.47 10.12 10.52
N GLU A 227 5.71 10.03 9.99
CA GLU A 227 6.90 9.67 10.77
C GLU A 227 7.14 10.64 11.93
N GLN A 228 7.21 11.94 11.65
CA GLN A 228 7.40 12.98 12.68
C GLN A 228 6.25 12.99 13.70
N THR A 229 5.01 12.74 13.24
CA THR A 229 3.84 12.60 14.12
C THR A 229 4.01 11.43 15.08
N MET A 230 4.40 10.26 14.57
CA MET A 230 4.60 9.06 15.42
C MET A 230 5.77 9.22 16.37
N LYS A 231 6.89 9.83 15.91
CA LYS A 231 8.03 10.13 16.77
C LYS A 231 7.63 11.03 17.94
N VAL A 232 6.93 12.13 17.68
CA VAL A 232 6.53 13.08 18.74
C VAL A 232 5.45 12.48 19.66
N ALA A 233 4.54 11.67 19.12
CA ALA A 233 3.57 10.94 19.94
C ALA A 233 4.25 9.91 20.86
N GLU A 234 5.25 9.20 20.35
CA GLU A 234 6.10 8.27 21.11
C GLU A 234 6.86 9.01 22.23
N GLU A 235 7.50 10.14 21.93
CA GLU A 235 8.18 11.00 22.93
C GLU A 235 7.22 11.50 24.03
N LEU A 236 5.97 11.86 23.67
CA LEU A 236 4.92 12.25 24.63
C LEU A 236 4.39 11.09 25.48
N TYR A 237 4.29 9.89 24.92
CA TYR A 237 3.92 8.66 25.64
C TYR A 237 5.01 8.21 26.62
N GLN A 238 6.28 8.24 26.18
CA GLN A 238 7.44 7.91 27.02
C GLN A 238 7.60 8.89 28.19
N ALA A 239 7.21 10.15 28.01
CA ALA A 239 7.09 11.14 29.07
C ALA A 239 5.75 11.08 29.86
N GLY A 240 4.87 10.12 29.58
CA GLY A 240 3.64 9.86 30.33
C GLY A 240 2.56 10.96 30.20
N PHE A 241 2.49 11.65 29.06
CA PHE A 241 1.47 12.70 28.80
C PHE A 241 0.26 12.20 28.00
N ILE A 242 0.47 11.20 27.14
CA ILE A 242 -0.60 10.53 26.39
C ILE A 242 -0.53 9.01 26.60
N SER A 243 -1.62 8.30 26.28
CA SER A 243 -1.62 6.85 26.19
C SER A 243 -0.86 6.38 24.95
N TYR A 244 -0.53 5.09 24.93
CA TYR A 244 0.27 4.47 23.88
C TYR A 244 -0.25 4.79 22.46
N PRO A 245 0.59 5.34 21.56
CA PRO A 245 0.10 5.96 20.32
C PRO A 245 -0.04 5.00 19.14
N ARG A 246 0.27 3.71 19.29
CA ARG A 246 0.21 2.67 18.25
C ARG A 246 -0.95 1.70 18.53
N THR A 247 -2.18 2.20 18.40
CA THR A 247 -3.43 1.45 18.60
C THR A 247 -4.34 1.54 17.37
N GLU A 248 -5.08 0.45 17.08
CA GLU A 248 -6.20 0.47 16.12
C GLU A 248 -7.53 0.86 16.80
N THR A 249 -7.60 0.82 18.13
CA THR A 249 -8.82 1.02 18.93
C THR A 249 -9.35 2.45 18.86
N ASP A 250 -10.64 2.57 18.51
CA ASP A 250 -11.36 3.85 18.40
C ASP A 250 -12.63 3.91 19.27
N LYS A 251 -12.61 3.18 20.40
CA LYS A 251 -13.62 3.24 21.47
C LYS A 251 -13.02 3.09 22.86
N PHE A 252 -13.56 3.79 23.85
CA PHE A 252 -13.17 3.60 25.25
C PHE A 252 -13.92 2.42 25.87
N SER A 253 -13.33 1.79 26.90
CA SER A 253 -14.02 0.72 27.65
C SER A 253 -15.10 1.29 28.58
N GLU A 254 -16.18 0.53 28.82
CA GLU A 254 -17.31 0.98 29.65
C GLU A 254 -16.92 1.33 31.10
N ASN A 255 -15.84 0.74 31.61
CA ASN A 255 -15.35 0.93 32.98
C ASN A 255 -14.33 2.06 33.12
N GLN A 256 -13.96 2.75 32.02
CA GLN A 256 -12.93 3.80 32.07
C GLN A 256 -13.50 5.12 32.58
N ASP A 257 -12.90 5.66 33.65
CA ASP A 257 -13.30 6.95 34.21
C ASP A 257 -12.83 8.13 33.34
N LEU A 258 -13.63 8.42 32.30
CA LEU A 258 -13.40 9.55 31.41
C LEU A 258 -13.61 10.90 32.11
N GLN A 259 -14.40 10.95 33.19
CA GLN A 259 -14.66 12.22 33.90
C GLN A 259 -13.44 12.68 34.68
N SER A 260 -12.71 11.76 35.31
CA SER A 260 -11.42 12.05 35.95
C SER A 260 -10.41 12.64 34.95
N ILE A 261 -10.30 12.06 33.75
CA ILE A 261 -9.41 12.57 32.69
C ILE A 261 -9.80 14.00 32.24
N VAL A 262 -11.10 14.30 32.13
CA VAL A 262 -11.56 15.67 31.85
C VAL A 262 -11.27 16.63 33.01
N ASN A 263 -11.43 16.16 34.25
CA ASN A 263 -11.21 16.96 35.46
C ASN A 263 -9.74 17.41 35.58
N GLU A 264 -8.77 16.56 35.22
CA GLU A 264 -7.35 16.91 35.13
C GLU A 264 -7.10 18.09 34.16
N GLN A 265 -7.94 18.27 33.14
CA GLN A 265 -7.77 19.32 32.11
C GLN A 265 -8.39 20.68 32.47
N ILE A 266 -9.10 20.80 33.60
CA ILE A 266 -9.74 22.06 34.04
C ILE A 266 -8.71 23.19 34.25
N GLY A 267 -7.47 22.84 34.62
CA GLY A 267 -6.40 23.83 34.84
C GLY A 267 -5.94 24.56 33.59
N HIS A 268 -6.23 24.04 32.37
CA HIS A 268 -5.60 24.54 31.15
C HIS A 268 -6.12 25.91 30.69
N SER A 269 -5.23 26.86 30.48
CA SER A 269 -5.47 28.22 29.99
C SER A 269 -6.38 28.28 28.75
N ALA A 270 -6.12 27.41 27.76
CA ALA A 270 -6.78 27.43 26.45
C ALA A 270 -8.01 26.51 26.27
N TRP A 271 -8.36 25.67 27.25
CA TRP A 271 -9.53 24.76 27.17
C TRP A 271 -10.14 24.35 28.51
N GLY A 272 -9.53 24.68 29.65
CA GLY A 272 -9.98 24.30 30.99
C GLY A 272 -11.37 24.82 31.34
N GLN A 273 -11.72 26.04 30.91
CA GLN A 273 -13.09 26.55 31.03
C GLN A 273 -14.10 25.67 30.27
N TYR A 274 -13.72 25.07 29.13
CA TYR A 274 -14.57 24.12 28.43
C TYR A 274 -14.68 22.81 29.20
N ALA A 275 -13.57 22.25 29.68
CA ALA A 275 -13.56 21.04 30.50
C ALA A 275 -14.42 21.19 31.78
N GLN A 276 -14.40 22.37 32.41
CA GLN A 276 -15.27 22.67 33.54
C GLN A 276 -16.77 22.68 33.15
N ARG A 277 -17.14 23.35 32.05
CA ARG A 277 -18.54 23.34 31.53
C ARG A 277 -18.98 21.94 31.11
N LEU A 278 -18.06 21.10 30.63
CA LEU A 278 -18.32 19.74 30.19
C LEU A 278 -18.70 18.81 31.36
N LEU A 279 -18.16 19.06 32.55
CA LEU A 279 -18.46 18.32 33.78
C LEU A 279 -19.63 18.89 34.59
N ASP A 280 -20.04 20.14 34.36
CA ASP A 280 -21.21 20.75 35.00
C ASP A 280 -22.53 20.12 34.45
N PRO A 281 -23.31 19.38 35.28
CA PRO A 281 -24.55 18.75 34.84
C PRO A 281 -25.61 19.75 34.34
N GLN A 282 -25.53 21.03 34.73
CA GLN A 282 -26.45 22.07 34.30
C GLN A 282 -26.25 22.44 32.82
N GLN A 283 -25.03 22.29 32.27
CA GLN A 283 -24.75 22.59 30.86
C GLN A 283 -25.23 21.50 29.90
N GLN A 284 -25.44 20.28 30.39
CA GLN A 284 -25.81 19.10 29.59
C GLN A 284 -24.85 18.81 28.40
N LEU A 285 -23.60 19.28 28.49
CA LEU A 285 -22.59 19.12 27.44
C LEU A 285 -21.94 17.73 27.41
N TRP A 286 -21.95 17.00 28.52
CA TRP A 286 -21.41 15.64 28.57
C TRP A 286 -22.19 14.68 27.66
N LYS A 287 -21.46 13.81 26.97
CA LYS A 287 -21.99 12.68 26.22
C LYS A 287 -20.98 11.54 26.31
N GLN A 288 -21.45 10.29 26.45
CA GLN A 288 -20.54 9.16 26.23
C GLN A 288 -20.06 9.15 24.75
N PRO A 289 -18.77 8.85 24.51
CA PRO A 289 -18.19 8.85 23.17
C PRO A 289 -18.81 7.75 22.32
N GLY A 290 -18.79 7.93 20.99
CA GLY A 290 -19.22 6.89 20.06
C GLY A 290 -18.18 5.79 19.91
N ASP A 291 -18.62 4.59 19.50
CA ASP A 291 -17.76 3.50 19.03
C ASP A 291 -17.45 3.73 17.54
N GLY A 292 -16.18 3.70 17.15
CA GLY A 292 -15.75 3.78 15.74
C GLY A 292 -15.71 2.42 15.01
N GLY A 293 -15.84 1.31 15.75
CA GLY A 293 -15.91 -0.06 15.25
C GLY A 293 -14.62 -0.86 15.33
N HIS A 294 -13.51 -0.27 15.78
CA HIS A 294 -12.18 -0.89 15.82
C HIS A 294 -11.69 -1.06 17.27
N ASP A 295 -11.01 -2.18 17.52
CA ASP A 295 -10.63 -2.65 18.85
C ASP A 295 -9.52 -3.69 18.73
N ASP A 296 -8.29 -3.31 19.09
CA ASP A 296 -7.12 -4.20 19.06
C ASP A 296 -7.02 -5.14 20.27
N LYS A 297 -7.92 -4.98 21.27
CA LYS A 297 -7.96 -5.73 22.53
C LYS A 297 -6.73 -5.57 23.44
N ALA A 298 -5.80 -4.68 23.10
CA ALA A 298 -4.57 -4.42 23.86
C ALA A 298 -4.55 -3.01 24.48
N HIS A 299 -5.02 -2.01 23.74
CA HIS A 299 -4.89 -0.60 24.08
C HIS A 299 -6.23 0.16 24.00
N PRO A 300 -6.45 1.16 24.88
CA PRO A 300 -7.48 2.16 24.70
C PRO A 300 -7.08 3.16 23.60
N PRO A 301 -8.04 3.96 23.08
CA PRO A 301 -7.75 5.04 22.14
C PRO A 301 -6.73 6.04 22.70
N ILE A 302 -6.06 6.76 21.82
CA ILE A 302 -5.07 7.79 22.14
C ILE A 302 -5.75 8.94 22.90
N HIS A 303 -5.41 9.10 24.17
CA HIS A 303 -6.01 10.09 25.08
C HIS A 303 -4.94 10.70 26.00
N PRO A 304 -5.19 11.89 26.60
CA PRO A 304 -4.25 12.47 27.56
C PRO A 304 -4.28 11.69 28.88
N THR A 305 -3.11 11.44 29.45
CA THR A 305 -2.91 10.62 30.65
C THR A 305 -2.29 11.39 31.82
N ARG A 306 -1.78 12.60 31.54
CA ARG A 306 -1.30 13.58 32.52
C ARG A 306 -1.50 15.01 31.99
N PHE A 307 -1.92 15.91 32.87
CA PHE A 307 -2.02 17.35 32.58
C PHE A 307 -0.64 18.02 32.41
N SER A 308 -0.53 18.96 31.46
CA SER A 308 0.52 19.97 31.35
C SER A 308 0.04 21.18 30.56
N GLU A 309 0.54 22.39 30.85
CA GLU A 309 0.46 23.58 29.97
C GLU A 309 1.55 23.56 28.87
N GLY A 310 2.50 22.63 28.97
CA GLY A 310 3.69 22.53 28.15
C GLY A 310 4.96 22.50 29.00
N GLU A 311 5.85 21.55 28.69
CA GLU A 311 7.13 21.42 29.38
C GLU A 311 8.23 22.28 28.73
N GLY A 312 9.22 22.70 29.51
CA GLY A 312 10.32 23.54 29.03
C GLY A 312 11.21 22.91 27.94
N ASN A 313 11.14 21.59 27.74
CA ASN A 313 11.84 20.85 26.69
C ASN A 313 10.97 20.55 25.45
N TRP A 314 9.69 20.91 25.44
CA TRP A 314 8.79 20.61 24.32
C TRP A 314 9.13 21.46 23.08
N THR A 315 9.17 20.80 21.92
CA THR A 315 9.18 21.52 20.64
C THR A 315 7.76 22.01 20.30
N ASN A 316 7.62 22.86 19.27
CA ASN A 316 6.29 23.29 18.82
C ASN A 316 5.43 22.10 18.32
N ASP A 317 6.06 21.03 17.84
CA ASP A 317 5.36 19.81 17.42
C ASP A 317 4.79 19.04 18.62
N HIS A 318 5.53 18.96 19.74
CA HIS A 318 5.05 18.35 20.99
C HIS A 318 3.76 19.05 21.45
N ALA A 319 3.81 20.38 21.55
CA ALA A 319 2.65 21.19 21.96
C ALA A 319 1.44 21.01 21.01
N ARG A 320 1.68 20.91 19.70
CA ARG A 320 0.62 20.68 18.69
C ARG A 320 -0.01 19.29 18.78
N ILE A 321 0.79 18.25 18.95
CA ILE A 321 0.29 16.87 19.07
C ILE A 321 -0.44 16.68 20.40
N TYR A 322 0.09 17.20 21.51
CA TYR A 322 -0.59 17.18 22.80
C TYR A 322 -1.92 17.97 22.76
N GLU A 323 -1.93 19.21 22.23
CA GLU A 323 -3.17 19.97 22.04
C GLU A 323 -4.18 19.21 21.17
N LEU A 324 -3.74 18.57 20.09
CA LEU A 324 -4.60 17.77 19.23
C LEU A 324 -5.24 16.62 20.00
N VAL A 325 -4.44 15.82 20.74
CA VAL A 325 -4.94 14.69 21.54
C VAL A 325 -5.92 15.16 22.61
N VAL A 326 -5.58 16.19 23.38
CA VAL A 326 -6.45 16.71 24.46
C VAL A 326 -7.75 17.29 23.90
N ARG A 327 -7.69 18.19 22.92
CA ARG A 327 -8.91 18.80 22.34
C ARG A 327 -9.77 17.75 21.62
N HIS A 328 -9.17 16.73 21.01
CA HIS A 328 -9.90 15.64 20.39
C HIS A 328 -10.63 14.80 21.44
N PHE A 329 -9.95 14.41 22.52
CA PHE A 329 -10.57 13.71 23.65
C PHE A 329 -11.76 14.49 24.22
N LEU A 330 -11.58 15.78 24.56
CA LEU A 330 -12.65 16.66 25.05
C LEU A 330 -13.82 16.81 24.06
N ALA A 331 -13.56 16.67 22.76
CA ALA A 331 -14.60 16.68 21.73
C ALA A 331 -15.39 15.36 21.70
N CYS A 332 -14.73 14.21 21.80
CA CYS A 332 -15.37 12.89 21.76
C CYS A 332 -16.43 12.73 22.85
N VAL A 333 -16.19 13.27 24.05
CA VAL A 333 -17.09 13.22 25.20
C VAL A 333 -18.10 14.39 25.27
N SER A 334 -18.19 15.20 24.21
CA SER A 334 -19.12 16.33 24.10
C SER A 334 -20.37 15.99 23.28
N GLN A 335 -21.46 16.71 23.51
CA GLN A 335 -22.61 16.77 22.61
C GLN A 335 -22.22 17.22 21.17
N PRO A 336 -22.95 16.75 20.14
CA PRO A 336 -22.78 17.17 18.75
C PRO A 336 -23.15 18.64 18.57
N ALA A 337 -22.57 19.31 17.57
CA ALA A 337 -23.03 20.63 17.17
C ALA A 337 -24.42 20.50 16.53
N ILE A 338 -25.32 21.43 16.85
CA ILE A 338 -26.70 21.47 16.35
C ILE A 338 -26.87 22.73 15.51
N GLY A 339 -27.58 22.59 14.39
CA GLY A 339 -27.91 23.69 13.49
C GLY A 339 -29.21 23.43 12.77
N TYR A 340 -29.78 24.47 12.19
CA TYR A 340 -30.98 24.38 11.37
C TYR A 340 -30.61 24.57 9.90
N GLY A 341 -30.82 23.52 9.10
CA GLY A 341 -30.61 23.53 7.66
C GLY A 341 -31.90 23.89 6.95
N THR A 342 -31.87 24.91 6.10
CA THR A 342 -33.02 25.36 5.30
C THR A 342 -32.68 25.24 3.82
N THR A 343 -33.52 24.57 3.05
CA THR A 343 -33.36 24.40 1.60
C THR A 343 -34.59 24.97 0.89
N ALA A 344 -34.35 25.95 0.01
CA ALA A 344 -35.36 26.58 -0.83
C ALA A 344 -35.17 26.17 -2.29
N THR A 345 -36.24 25.65 -2.89
CA THR A 345 -36.29 25.21 -4.30
C THR A 345 -37.18 26.15 -5.08
N ILE A 346 -36.66 26.70 -6.17
CA ILE A 346 -37.37 27.57 -7.11
C ILE A 346 -37.50 26.89 -8.48
N ASP A 347 -38.56 27.24 -9.21
CA ASP A 347 -38.71 26.96 -10.64
C ASP A 347 -38.58 28.26 -11.43
N ILE A 348 -37.78 28.23 -12.50
CA ILE A 348 -37.70 29.27 -13.53
C ILE A 348 -37.95 28.57 -14.86
N ALA A 349 -39.00 28.97 -15.57
CA ALA A 349 -39.34 28.45 -16.90
C ALA A 349 -39.58 26.91 -17.02
N GLY A 350 -39.70 26.17 -15.91
CA GLY A 350 -39.75 24.70 -15.85
C GLY A 350 -38.46 24.03 -15.36
N GLU A 351 -37.40 24.81 -15.13
CA GLU A 351 -36.12 24.35 -14.58
C GLU A 351 -36.00 24.65 -13.09
N ARG A 352 -35.51 23.68 -12.32
CA ARG A 352 -35.40 23.79 -10.86
C ARG A 352 -34.02 24.24 -10.42
N PHE A 353 -33.98 25.09 -9.42
CA PHE A 353 -32.75 25.52 -8.75
C PHE A 353 -32.93 25.48 -7.22
N THR A 354 -31.85 25.21 -6.51
CA THR A 354 -31.88 24.94 -5.07
C THR A 354 -30.81 25.74 -4.33
N ALA A 355 -31.21 26.55 -3.34
CA ALA A 355 -30.31 27.20 -2.39
C ALA A 355 -30.42 26.52 -1.02
N THR A 356 -29.31 26.38 -0.30
CA THR A 356 -29.29 25.81 1.06
C THR A 356 -28.52 26.70 2.02
N GLY A 357 -29.15 27.03 3.14
CA GLY A 357 -28.55 27.68 4.29
C GLY A 357 -28.39 26.71 5.47
N LEU A 358 -27.44 27.01 6.34
CA LEU A 358 -27.20 26.36 7.63
C LEU A 358 -26.91 27.44 8.68
N MET A 359 -27.76 27.51 9.69
CA MET A 359 -27.57 28.35 10.88
C MET A 359 -27.21 27.45 12.07
N ILE A 360 -26.00 27.56 12.62
CA ILE A 360 -25.60 26.83 13.83
C ILE A 360 -26.34 27.42 15.03
N THR A 361 -27.08 26.58 15.76
CA THR A 361 -27.85 26.97 16.96
C THR A 361 -27.09 26.62 18.25
N ALA A 362 -26.28 25.57 18.24
CA ALA A 362 -25.38 25.21 19.34
C ALA A 362 -24.06 24.66 18.78
N LYS A 363 -22.92 25.26 19.17
CA LYS A 363 -21.59 24.83 18.72
C LYS A 363 -21.10 23.56 19.41
N ASN A 364 -21.40 23.40 20.70
CA ASN A 364 -21.04 22.26 21.54
C ASN A 364 -19.56 21.86 21.36
N TYR A 365 -19.24 20.69 20.78
CA TYR A 365 -17.84 20.26 20.63
C TYR A 365 -16.97 21.21 19.76
N LEU A 366 -17.58 22.00 18.86
CA LEU A 366 -16.85 22.94 18.00
C LEU A 366 -16.23 24.12 18.76
N ASP A 367 -16.66 24.41 20.00
CA ASP A 367 -16.02 25.41 20.86
C ASP A 367 -14.64 24.95 21.34
N VAL A 368 -14.44 23.64 21.59
CA VAL A 368 -13.14 23.09 22.03
C VAL A 368 -12.32 22.56 20.85
N TYR A 369 -12.95 21.98 19.83
CA TYR A 369 -12.29 21.33 18.71
C TYR A 369 -12.08 22.25 17.51
N ARG A 370 -11.24 23.28 17.70
CA ARG A 370 -10.93 24.34 16.72
C ARG A 370 -10.39 23.86 15.36
N PHE A 371 -10.04 22.58 15.22
CA PHE A 371 -9.55 21.96 13.98
C PHE A 371 -10.67 21.53 13.03
N ASP A 372 -11.92 21.54 13.50
CA ASP A 372 -13.08 21.18 12.70
C ASP A 372 -14.01 22.39 12.52
N ASN A 373 -14.60 22.52 11.31
CA ASN A 373 -15.47 23.63 10.95
C ASN A 373 -16.73 23.11 10.26
N TRP A 374 -17.89 23.64 10.62
CA TRP A 374 -19.16 23.30 9.99
C TRP A 374 -19.62 24.34 8.95
N GLY A 375 -19.03 25.54 8.98
CA GLY A 375 -19.48 26.68 8.18
C GLY A 375 -20.83 27.23 8.64
N THR A 376 -21.15 28.42 8.15
CA THR A 376 -22.45 29.06 8.31
C THR A 376 -22.85 29.69 6.99
N SER A 377 -24.07 29.42 6.53
CA SER A 377 -24.63 30.01 5.31
C SER A 377 -26.04 30.47 5.62
N THR A 378 -26.29 31.77 5.59
CA THR A 378 -27.64 32.33 5.78
C THR A 378 -28.23 32.69 4.43
N ILE A 379 -29.34 32.03 4.08
CA ILE A 379 -30.15 32.41 2.92
C ILE A 379 -31.32 33.31 3.36
N PRO A 380 -31.83 34.20 2.49
CA PRO A 380 -33.08 34.93 2.71
C PRO A 380 -34.25 34.06 3.12
N LYS A 381 -35.25 34.68 3.75
CA LYS A 381 -36.56 34.03 3.96
C LYS A 381 -37.31 33.94 2.63
N PHE A 382 -37.75 32.72 2.32
CA PHE A 382 -38.60 32.44 1.17
C PHE A 382 -39.93 31.83 1.64
N GLU A 383 -41.03 32.20 1.00
CA GLU A 383 -42.37 31.64 1.23
C GLU A 383 -42.80 30.81 0.01
N VAL A 384 -43.49 29.69 0.22
CA VAL A 384 -43.97 28.85 -0.90
C VAL A 384 -45.02 29.61 -1.71
N GLY A 385 -44.84 29.65 -3.03
CA GLY A 385 -45.63 30.45 -3.96
C GLY A 385 -45.13 31.89 -4.15
N GLN A 386 -44.13 32.35 -3.37
CA GLN A 386 -43.48 33.64 -3.61
C GLN A 386 -42.86 33.67 -5.00
N GLN A 387 -43.06 34.79 -5.69
CA GLN A 387 -42.44 35.06 -6.99
C GLN A 387 -41.45 36.21 -6.90
N PHE A 388 -40.32 36.08 -7.60
CA PHE A 388 -39.31 37.14 -7.72
C PHE A 388 -38.56 37.03 -9.04
N ILE A 389 -37.88 38.10 -9.45
CA ILE A 389 -36.93 38.06 -10.56
C ILE A 389 -35.52 37.88 -9.97
N PRO A 390 -34.74 36.88 -10.40
CA PRO A 390 -33.34 36.73 -10.00
C PRO A 390 -32.55 38.01 -10.28
N THR A 391 -31.69 38.41 -9.34
CA THR A 391 -30.84 39.60 -9.50
C THR A 391 -29.79 39.39 -10.59
N ARG A 392 -29.36 38.14 -10.78
CA ARG A 392 -28.48 37.71 -11.86
C ARG A 392 -28.77 36.24 -12.17
N LEU A 393 -28.91 35.92 -13.45
CA LEU A 393 -28.97 34.57 -13.97
C LEU A 393 -27.93 34.49 -15.09
N THR A 394 -27.00 33.54 -15.04
CA THR A 394 -25.89 33.44 -16.00
C THR A 394 -25.59 32.02 -16.39
N LEU A 395 -25.32 31.81 -17.68
CA LEU A 395 -24.67 30.61 -18.18
C LEU A 395 -23.15 30.72 -17.92
N GLU A 396 -22.63 29.96 -16.96
CA GLU A 396 -21.20 29.89 -16.69
C GLU A 396 -20.56 28.72 -17.42
N VAL A 397 -19.44 28.97 -18.09
CA VAL A 397 -18.55 27.95 -18.63
C VAL A 397 -17.56 27.52 -17.54
N GLY A 398 -17.52 26.23 -17.25
CA GLY A 398 -16.51 25.59 -16.43
C GLY A 398 -15.79 24.50 -17.22
N ARG A 399 -14.70 23.96 -16.67
CA ARG A 399 -13.91 22.91 -17.30
C ARG A 399 -13.52 21.84 -16.29
N THR A 400 -13.65 20.55 -16.65
CA THR A 400 -13.34 19.45 -15.73
C THR A 400 -11.85 19.45 -15.39
N GLN A 401 -11.56 19.23 -14.10
CA GLN A 401 -10.20 19.19 -13.56
C GLN A 401 -9.88 17.76 -13.10
N PRO A 402 -8.62 17.32 -13.21
CA PRO A 402 -8.20 16.05 -12.65
C PRO A 402 -8.23 16.08 -11.11
N PRO A 403 -8.24 14.91 -10.44
CA PRO A 403 -8.02 14.85 -8.99
C PRO A 403 -6.63 15.41 -8.63
N PRO A 404 -6.44 16.05 -7.47
CA PRO A 404 -5.11 16.50 -7.04
C PRO A 404 -4.17 15.33 -6.76
N LEU A 405 -2.85 15.59 -6.82
CA LEU A 405 -1.84 14.68 -6.25
C LEU A 405 -2.16 14.35 -4.78
N LEU A 406 -1.81 13.15 -4.33
CA LEU A 406 -2.10 12.68 -2.97
C LEU A 406 -1.38 13.53 -1.93
N SER A 407 -2.09 14.05 -0.94
CA SER A 407 -1.47 14.42 0.33
C SER A 407 -1.13 13.16 1.14
N GLU A 408 -0.36 13.30 2.22
CA GLU A 408 -0.04 12.18 3.09
C GLU A 408 -1.28 11.63 3.81
N ALA A 409 -2.20 12.49 4.22
CA ALA A 409 -3.51 12.05 4.72
C ALA A 409 -4.33 11.27 3.68
N ASP A 410 -4.20 11.58 2.38
CA ASP A 410 -4.89 10.84 1.31
C ASP A 410 -4.22 9.48 1.07
N LEU A 411 -2.88 9.42 1.06
CA LEU A 411 -2.12 8.18 0.91
C LEU A 411 -2.38 7.22 2.07
N ILE A 412 -2.35 7.70 3.32
CA ILE A 412 -2.74 6.92 4.50
C ILE A 412 -4.19 6.43 4.36
N SER A 413 -5.12 7.28 3.91
CA SER A 413 -6.52 6.87 3.70
C SER A 413 -6.69 5.78 2.62
N LEU A 414 -5.79 5.73 1.62
CA LEU A 414 -5.78 4.67 0.61
C LEU A 414 -5.16 3.36 1.14
N MET A 415 -4.09 3.45 1.92
CA MET A 415 -3.45 2.29 2.58
C MET A 415 -4.41 1.62 3.57
N ASP A 416 -5.03 2.43 4.43
CA ASP A 416 -6.07 2.05 5.41
C ASP A 416 -7.26 1.35 4.73
N LYS A 417 -7.87 2.01 3.73
CA LYS A 417 -8.97 1.44 2.94
C LYS A 417 -8.60 0.13 2.22
N ALA A 418 -7.34 -0.03 1.86
CA ALA A 418 -6.83 -1.24 1.19
C ALA A 418 -6.34 -2.32 2.16
N GLY A 419 -6.31 -2.07 3.47
CA GLY A 419 -5.82 -3.02 4.47
C GLY A 419 -4.32 -3.32 4.35
N ILE A 420 -3.48 -2.33 4.00
CA ILE A 420 -2.02 -2.49 3.94
C ILE A 420 -1.30 -1.53 4.89
N GLY A 421 -0.19 -1.97 5.50
CA GLY A 421 0.53 -1.17 6.49
C GLY A 421 -0.19 -1.09 7.83
N THR A 422 -0.89 -2.17 8.20
CA THR A 422 -1.55 -2.36 9.51
C THR A 422 -0.53 -2.35 10.67
N ASP A 423 -0.99 -2.48 11.91
CA ASP A 423 -0.13 -2.43 13.10
C ASP A 423 0.72 -1.14 13.17
N ALA A 424 0.09 0.00 12.86
CA ALA A 424 0.70 1.33 12.79
C ALA A 424 1.85 1.52 11.77
N THR A 425 2.17 0.55 10.91
CA THR A 425 3.38 0.57 10.04
C THR A 425 3.33 1.50 8.82
N MET A 426 2.20 2.15 8.52
CA MET A 426 2.05 3.01 7.32
C MET A 426 3.14 4.09 7.19
N HIS A 427 3.49 4.75 8.30
CA HIS A 427 4.51 5.81 8.34
C HIS A 427 5.89 5.33 7.87
N ASP A 428 6.31 4.12 8.27
CA ASP A 428 7.57 3.52 7.83
C ASP A 428 7.59 3.23 6.33
N HIS A 429 6.47 2.78 5.77
CA HIS A 429 6.36 2.50 4.33
C HIS A 429 6.38 3.79 3.50
N ILE A 430 5.70 4.84 3.97
CA ILE A 430 5.73 6.17 3.35
C ILE A 430 7.14 6.76 3.42
N LYS A 431 7.82 6.70 4.58
CA LYS A 431 9.22 7.12 4.73
C LYS A 431 10.14 6.40 3.76
N LYS A 432 10.04 5.06 3.65
CA LYS A 432 10.85 4.25 2.74
C LYS A 432 10.69 4.64 1.27
N LEU A 433 9.56 5.21 0.83
CA LEU A 433 9.42 5.73 -0.54
C LEU A 433 10.21 7.01 -0.79
N LEU A 434 10.26 7.89 0.21
CA LEU A 434 11.00 9.16 0.16
C LEU A 434 12.50 8.90 0.28
N ASP A 435 12.94 8.11 1.27
CA ASP A 435 14.34 7.71 1.50
C ASP A 435 14.98 7.02 0.28
N ARG A 436 14.18 6.37 -0.55
CA ARG A 436 14.62 5.60 -1.73
C ARG A 436 14.42 6.36 -3.04
N CYS A 437 14.01 7.63 -2.98
CA CYS A 437 13.78 8.49 -4.13
C CYS A 437 12.81 7.87 -5.16
N TYR A 438 11.78 7.14 -4.72
CA TYR A 438 10.71 6.62 -5.59
C TYR A 438 9.54 7.58 -5.71
N ALA A 439 9.30 8.37 -4.67
CA ALA A 439 8.43 9.52 -4.70
C ALA A 439 9.11 10.71 -4.04
N THR A 440 8.70 11.91 -4.41
CA THR A 440 9.07 13.16 -3.75
C THR A 440 7.79 13.88 -3.30
N LYS A 441 7.95 14.92 -2.47
CA LYS A 441 6.87 15.83 -2.11
C LYS A 441 7.03 17.14 -2.86
N ASP A 442 5.93 17.66 -3.43
CA ASP A 442 5.87 18.98 -4.04
C ASP A 442 5.90 20.10 -2.98
N ALA A 443 5.90 21.36 -3.43
CA ALA A 443 5.83 22.53 -2.55
C ALA A 443 4.55 22.59 -1.69
N ASN A 444 3.51 21.82 -2.04
CA ASN A 444 2.27 21.66 -1.28
C ASN A 444 2.25 20.41 -0.40
N THR A 445 3.39 19.74 -0.21
CA THR A 445 3.56 18.48 0.55
C THR A 445 2.80 17.27 -0.01
N ARG A 446 2.46 17.28 -1.30
CA ARG A 446 1.79 16.19 -2.03
C ARG A 446 2.78 15.30 -2.75
N PHE A 447 2.49 14.01 -2.82
CA PHE A 447 3.36 13.02 -3.46
C PHE A 447 3.32 13.11 -4.98
N CYS A 448 4.51 13.19 -5.58
CA CYS A 448 4.75 13.00 -7.01
C CYS A 448 5.67 11.77 -7.18
N PRO A 449 5.43 10.84 -8.12
CA PRO A 449 6.41 9.80 -8.40
C PRO A 449 7.67 10.41 -9.02
N THR A 450 8.83 9.80 -8.77
CA THR A 450 10.03 10.07 -9.57
C THR A 450 9.97 9.25 -10.86
N THR A 451 10.78 9.61 -11.86
CA THR A 451 10.97 8.80 -13.08
C THR A 451 11.37 7.36 -12.75
N LEU A 452 12.17 7.14 -11.70
CA LEU A 452 12.53 5.80 -11.22
C LEU A 452 11.33 5.06 -10.60
N GLY A 453 10.54 5.73 -9.76
CA GLY A 453 9.34 5.14 -9.17
C GLY A 453 8.29 4.77 -10.22
N GLU A 454 8.06 5.66 -11.20
CA GLU A 454 7.17 5.42 -12.33
C GLU A 454 7.68 4.28 -13.22
N ALA A 455 8.95 4.29 -13.63
CA ALA A 455 9.54 3.24 -14.47
C ALA A 455 9.47 1.84 -13.83
N LEU A 456 9.69 1.72 -12.52
CA LEU A 456 9.54 0.46 -11.80
C LEU A 456 8.09 -0.04 -11.82
N VAL A 457 7.11 0.83 -11.56
CA VAL A 457 5.68 0.46 -11.60
C VAL A 457 5.24 0.10 -13.03
N MET A 458 5.63 0.88 -14.05
CA MET A 458 5.39 0.56 -15.47
C MET A 458 6.00 -0.80 -15.86
N GLY A 459 7.24 -1.04 -15.48
CA GLY A 459 7.98 -2.25 -15.82
C GLY A 459 7.31 -3.49 -15.26
N TYR A 460 6.90 -3.48 -13.99
CA TYR A 460 6.17 -4.61 -13.40
C TYR A 460 4.72 -4.73 -13.90
N ASP A 461 3.96 -3.63 -14.07
CA ASP A 461 2.59 -3.66 -14.65
C ASP A 461 2.57 -4.33 -16.03
N SER A 462 3.51 -3.94 -16.89
CA SER A 462 3.60 -4.46 -18.26
C SER A 462 3.88 -5.96 -18.32
N MET A 463 4.37 -6.59 -17.25
CA MET A 463 4.53 -8.06 -17.15
C MET A 463 3.19 -8.81 -17.02
N GLY A 464 2.07 -8.10 -16.87
CA GLY A 464 0.75 -8.68 -16.62
C GLY A 464 0.50 -9.06 -15.17
N HIS A 465 1.38 -8.63 -14.26
CA HIS A 465 1.26 -8.85 -12.82
C HIS A 465 1.05 -7.51 -12.13
N GLU A 466 -0.13 -7.29 -11.57
CA GLU A 466 -0.45 -6.07 -10.81
C GLU A 466 0.22 -6.07 -9.41
N LEU A 467 1.54 -6.29 -9.34
CA LEU A 467 2.34 -6.29 -8.09
C LEU A 467 2.26 -4.96 -7.33
N TRP A 468 1.94 -3.88 -8.02
CA TRP A 468 1.74 -2.54 -7.47
C TRP A 468 0.32 -2.33 -6.93
N LYS A 469 -0.60 -3.31 -7.08
CA LYS A 469 -1.91 -3.29 -6.44
C LYS A 469 -1.82 -3.88 -5.02
N PRO A 470 -2.62 -3.36 -4.07
CA PRO A 470 -2.48 -3.70 -2.66
C PRO A 470 -2.96 -5.11 -2.31
N ASP A 471 -3.79 -5.74 -3.14
CA ASP A 471 -4.58 -6.94 -2.84
C ASP A 471 -3.74 -8.11 -2.30
N LEU A 472 -2.57 -8.36 -2.89
CA LEU A 472 -1.67 -9.42 -2.46
C LEU A 472 -1.03 -9.12 -1.10
N ARG A 473 -0.73 -7.85 -0.80
CA ARG A 473 -0.26 -7.45 0.53
C ARG A 473 -1.38 -7.49 1.55
N ALA A 474 -2.58 -7.02 1.21
CA ALA A 474 -3.75 -7.05 2.09
C ALA A 474 -4.11 -8.48 2.52
N LEU A 475 -3.95 -9.46 1.62
CA LEU A 475 -4.07 -10.89 1.95
C LEU A 475 -3.00 -11.33 2.95
N MET A 476 -1.74 -10.90 2.80
CA MET A 476 -0.67 -11.19 3.78
C MET A 476 -0.97 -10.57 5.15
N GLU A 477 -1.39 -9.30 5.22
CA GLU A 477 -1.75 -8.63 6.49
C GLU A 477 -2.91 -9.34 7.19
N SER A 478 -3.95 -9.72 6.45
CA SER A 478 -5.09 -10.51 6.94
C SER A 478 -4.66 -11.88 7.48
N ASP A 479 -3.72 -12.54 6.81
CA ASP A 479 -3.16 -13.82 7.24
C ASP A 479 -2.28 -13.69 8.49
N MET A 480 -1.50 -12.62 8.62
CA MET A 480 -0.72 -12.32 9.83
C MET A 480 -1.62 -11.96 11.01
N LYS A 481 -2.72 -11.21 10.79
CA LYS A 481 -3.78 -11.01 11.79
C LYS A 481 -4.45 -12.34 12.17
N ALA A 482 -4.66 -13.25 11.22
CA ALA A 482 -5.15 -14.59 11.53
C ALA A 482 -4.15 -15.44 12.35
N VAL A 483 -2.84 -15.17 12.30
CA VAL A 483 -1.86 -15.77 13.23
C VAL A 483 -2.01 -15.17 14.62
N SER A 484 -2.13 -13.84 14.75
CA SER A 484 -2.31 -13.19 16.07
C SER A 484 -3.61 -13.61 16.78
N ASP A 485 -4.65 -13.93 16.00
CA ASP A 485 -5.94 -14.44 16.50
C ASP A 485 -5.94 -15.97 16.77
N GLY A 486 -4.85 -16.68 16.45
CA GLY A 486 -4.77 -18.14 16.55
C GLY A 486 -5.60 -18.92 15.52
N ARG A 487 -6.12 -18.25 14.48
CA ARG A 487 -6.92 -18.84 13.39
C ARG A 487 -6.07 -19.50 12.30
N LYS A 488 -4.79 -19.12 12.19
CA LYS A 488 -3.76 -19.72 11.32
C LYS A 488 -2.45 -19.90 12.10
N THR A 489 -1.56 -20.79 11.62
CA THR A 489 -0.21 -20.94 12.17
C THR A 489 0.83 -20.24 11.29
N LYS A 490 1.92 -19.74 11.89
CA LYS A 490 3.05 -19.12 11.19
C LYS A 490 3.56 -19.95 9.98
N PRO A 491 3.79 -21.27 10.07
CA PRO A 491 4.23 -22.07 8.92
C PRO A 491 3.25 -22.06 7.74
N GLN A 492 1.93 -22.13 8.00
CA GLN A 492 0.92 -22.11 6.94
C GLN A 492 0.90 -20.78 6.18
N VAL A 493 1.02 -19.67 6.90
CA VAL A 493 1.07 -18.32 6.29
C VAL A 493 2.37 -18.12 5.51
N LEU A 494 3.51 -18.58 6.04
CA LEU A 494 4.79 -18.54 5.35
C LEU A 494 4.77 -19.33 4.03
N GLU A 495 4.26 -20.56 4.05
CA GLU A 495 4.18 -21.41 2.86
C GLU A 495 3.32 -20.76 1.76
N ALA A 496 2.12 -20.30 2.12
CA ALA A 496 1.19 -19.67 1.18
C ALA A 496 1.75 -18.36 0.58
N ALA A 497 2.27 -17.46 1.42
CA ALA A 497 2.79 -16.17 0.96
C ALA A 497 4.06 -16.33 0.09
N LEU A 498 4.97 -17.22 0.49
CA LEU A 498 6.23 -17.42 -0.21
C LEU A 498 6.09 -18.18 -1.53
N GLU A 499 5.24 -19.20 -1.63
CA GLU A 499 5.03 -19.90 -2.91
C GLU A 499 4.33 -18.99 -3.93
N GLY A 500 3.33 -18.21 -3.50
CA GLY A 500 2.70 -17.18 -4.31
C GLY A 500 3.71 -16.18 -4.87
N MET A 501 4.51 -15.56 -4.00
CA MET A 501 5.53 -14.58 -4.43
C MET A 501 6.69 -15.18 -5.24
N LYS A 502 7.05 -16.45 -4.98
CA LYS A 502 8.06 -17.18 -5.76
C LYS A 502 7.61 -17.39 -7.21
N SER A 503 6.33 -17.71 -7.44
CA SER A 503 5.78 -17.83 -8.80
C SER A 503 5.88 -16.49 -9.57
N LEU A 504 5.51 -15.39 -8.92
CA LEU A 504 5.58 -14.03 -9.46
C LEU A 504 7.04 -13.60 -9.73
N PHE A 505 7.96 -13.91 -8.82
CA PHE A 505 9.40 -13.65 -8.99
C PHE A 505 9.99 -14.39 -10.19
N ILE A 506 9.65 -15.67 -10.38
CA ILE A 506 10.11 -16.47 -11.53
C ILE A 506 9.55 -15.89 -12.84
N SER A 507 8.28 -15.47 -12.85
CA SER A 507 7.69 -14.83 -14.03
C SER A 507 8.36 -13.48 -14.34
N ALA A 508 8.56 -12.63 -13.33
CA ALA A 508 9.22 -11.33 -13.49
C ALA A 508 10.67 -11.46 -13.99
N ARG A 509 11.43 -12.44 -13.47
CA ARG A 509 12.77 -12.77 -13.97
C ARG A 509 12.76 -13.24 -15.43
N THR A 510 11.71 -13.95 -15.84
CA THR A 510 11.55 -14.42 -17.24
C THR A 510 11.19 -13.27 -18.18
N GLN A 511 10.37 -12.32 -17.70
CA GLN A 511 9.93 -11.14 -18.44
C GLN A 511 10.83 -9.90 -18.22
N LYS A 512 12.08 -10.09 -17.78
CA LYS A 512 12.99 -9.01 -17.35
C LYS A 512 13.20 -7.88 -18.37
N GLU A 513 13.09 -8.18 -19.67
CA GLU A 513 13.23 -7.19 -20.74
C GLU A 513 12.20 -6.06 -20.59
N LYS A 514 10.97 -6.35 -20.15
CA LYS A 514 9.95 -5.33 -19.92
C LYS A 514 10.32 -4.28 -18.87
N LEU A 515 11.12 -4.68 -17.87
CA LEU A 515 11.65 -3.76 -16.86
C LEU A 515 12.82 -2.93 -17.42
N LEU A 516 13.62 -3.50 -18.34
CA LEU A 516 14.64 -2.77 -19.10
C LEU A 516 13.99 -1.77 -20.07
N ASP A 517 12.92 -2.16 -20.76
CA ASP A 517 12.20 -1.32 -21.73
C ASP A 517 11.55 -0.13 -21.02
N ALA A 518 10.86 -0.36 -19.88
CA ALA A 518 10.27 0.71 -19.09
C ALA A 518 11.31 1.69 -18.52
N MET A 519 12.47 1.20 -18.08
CA MET A 519 13.58 2.05 -17.63
C MET A 519 14.19 2.86 -18.79
N GLY A 520 14.30 2.27 -19.98
CA GLY A 520 14.80 2.93 -21.19
C GLY A 520 13.93 4.05 -21.76
N ILE A 521 12.72 4.24 -21.23
CA ILE A 521 11.88 5.42 -21.54
C ILE A 521 12.44 6.68 -20.84
N PHE A 522 13.01 6.52 -19.65
CA PHE A 522 13.36 7.64 -18.76
C PHE A 522 14.86 7.79 -18.48
N PHE A 523 15.67 6.75 -18.73
CA PHE A 523 17.09 6.72 -18.40
C PHE A 523 17.93 6.27 -19.59
N GLU A 524 19.05 6.96 -19.82
CA GLU A 524 20.04 6.56 -20.80
C GLU A 524 20.66 5.21 -20.42
N ARG A 525 20.87 4.32 -21.40
CA ARG A 525 21.62 3.08 -21.16
C ARG A 525 23.07 3.40 -20.86
N SER A 526 23.62 2.73 -19.85
CA SER A 526 25.04 2.78 -19.55
C SER A 526 25.85 2.37 -20.79
N ALA A 527 26.89 3.12 -21.11
CA ALA A 527 27.76 2.85 -22.27
C ALA A 527 28.58 1.54 -22.17
N GLY A 528 28.41 0.76 -21.08
CA GLY A 528 28.88 -0.62 -20.93
C GLY A 528 27.76 -1.67 -20.78
N GLY A 529 26.49 -1.26 -20.81
CA GLY A 529 25.31 -2.13 -20.79
C GLY A 529 24.96 -2.68 -22.17
N ASP A 530 25.19 -1.87 -23.21
CA ASP A 530 25.62 -2.42 -24.49
C ASP A 530 27.11 -2.80 -24.36
N GLU A 531 27.36 -4.03 -23.85
CA GLU A 531 28.17 -4.91 -24.69
C GLU A 531 27.41 -5.01 -26.00
N GLN A 532 27.75 -4.06 -26.89
CA GLN A 532 27.54 -4.16 -28.31
C GLN A 532 27.74 -5.63 -28.66
N ARG A 533 26.84 -6.20 -29.45
CA ARG A 533 27.17 -7.41 -30.21
C ARG A 533 28.23 -7.04 -31.25
N GLN A 534 29.42 -6.63 -30.80
CA GLN A 534 30.64 -7.06 -31.43
C GLN A 534 30.43 -8.55 -31.65
N ALA A 535 30.36 -8.92 -32.92
CA ALA A 535 30.53 -10.29 -33.34
C ALA A 535 31.98 -10.65 -33.00
N GLY A 536 32.25 -10.88 -31.71
CA GLY A 536 33.54 -11.27 -31.19
C GLY A 536 34.00 -12.45 -32.01
N GLU A 537 35.12 -12.29 -32.70
CA GLU A 537 35.35 -13.03 -33.92
C GLU A 537 35.40 -14.54 -33.61
N ARG A 538 34.69 -15.33 -34.42
CA ARG A 538 34.33 -16.70 -34.07
C ARG A 538 35.54 -17.62 -34.26
N VAL A 539 36.18 -18.02 -33.16
CA VAL A 539 37.40 -18.85 -33.21
C VAL A 539 37.06 -20.33 -33.48
N ARG A 540 36.11 -20.89 -32.74
CA ARG A 540 35.71 -22.32 -32.82
C ARG A 540 34.42 -22.62 -32.06
N LEU A 541 33.86 -23.81 -32.21
CA LEU A 541 32.90 -24.35 -31.23
C LEU A 541 33.59 -24.63 -29.87
N CYS A 542 32.85 -24.41 -28.79
CA CYS A 542 33.30 -24.63 -27.43
C CYS A 542 33.49 -26.13 -27.14
N PRO A 543 34.71 -26.62 -26.84
CA PRO A 543 34.93 -28.03 -26.56
C PRO A 543 34.21 -28.52 -25.29
N LEU A 544 33.94 -27.64 -24.33
CA LEU A 544 33.33 -28.02 -23.04
C LEU A 544 31.82 -28.24 -23.12
N CYS A 545 31.07 -27.38 -23.82
CA CYS A 545 29.60 -27.48 -23.90
C CYS A 545 29.07 -27.81 -25.29
N GLN A 546 29.91 -27.77 -26.34
CA GLN A 546 29.64 -28.10 -27.75
C GLN A 546 28.51 -27.32 -28.47
N GLN A 547 27.64 -26.62 -27.73
CA GLN A 547 26.51 -25.84 -28.22
C GLN A 547 26.87 -24.39 -28.60
N ASN A 548 27.86 -23.80 -27.90
CA ASN A 548 28.18 -22.37 -27.97
C ASN A 548 29.52 -22.12 -28.70
N THR A 549 29.71 -20.91 -29.22
CA THR A 549 30.95 -20.53 -29.92
C THR A 549 31.96 -19.91 -28.94
N MET A 550 33.24 -20.19 -29.15
CA MET A 550 34.37 -19.52 -28.51
C MET A 550 34.71 -18.25 -29.30
N ILE A 551 34.67 -17.11 -28.64
CA ILE A 551 34.85 -15.79 -29.26
C ILE A 551 36.05 -15.06 -28.65
N LEU A 552 36.83 -14.38 -29.49
CA LEU A 552 37.91 -13.51 -29.04
C LEU A 552 37.33 -12.28 -28.33
N ARG A 553 37.88 -11.92 -27.16
CA ARG A 553 37.53 -10.72 -26.39
C ARG A 553 38.79 -10.04 -25.86
N LYS A 554 38.81 -8.71 -25.88
CA LYS A 554 39.75 -7.87 -25.13
C LYS A 554 39.11 -7.48 -23.79
N LYS A 555 39.85 -7.55 -22.70
CA LYS A 555 39.42 -7.17 -21.36
C LYS A 555 39.73 -5.71 -21.04
N PRO A 556 39.09 -5.12 -20.00
CA PRO A 556 39.45 -3.80 -19.47
C PRO A 556 40.90 -3.67 -18.99
N ASP A 557 41.55 -4.77 -18.58
CA ASP A 557 42.98 -4.81 -18.23
C ASP A 557 43.92 -4.81 -19.46
N GLY A 558 43.36 -4.62 -20.66
CA GLY A 558 44.06 -4.61 -21.94
C GLY A 558 44.35 -5.99 -22.54
N LYS A 559 44.13 -7.09 -21.79
CA LYS A 559 44.56 -8.44 -22.19
C LYS A 559 43.50 -9.18 -23.00
N PHE A 560 43.94 -10.18 -23.76
CA PHE A 560 43.07 -10.92 -24.67
C PHE A 560 42.76 -12.33 -24.16
N MET A 561 41.54 -12.79 -24.43
CA MET A 561 41.09 -14.15 -24.13
C MET A 561 40.14 -14.65 -25.20
N VAL A 562 40.04 -15.96 -25.37
CA VAL A 562 38.98 -16.59 -26.15
C VAL A 562 38.02 -17.28 -25.18
N GLY A 563 36.80 -16.75 -25.04
CA GLY A 563 35.81 -17.21 -24.07
C GLY A 563 34.56 -17.82 -24.71
N CYS A 564 33.88 -18.71 -24.01
CA CYS A 564 32.61 -19.27 -24.45
C CYS A 564 31.48 -18.22 -24.44
N SER A 565 30.73 -18.10 -25.55
CA SER A 565 29.55 -17.22 -25.63
C SER A 565 28.40 -17.61 -24.69
N GLY A 566 28.46 -18.80 -24.08
CA GLY A 566 27.50 -19.29 -23.09
C GLY A 566 27.83 -18.95 -21.63
N TYR A 567 28.79 -18.07 -21.36
CA TYR A 567 29.05 -17.57 -20.00
C TYR A 567 27.81 -16.82 -19.45
N PRO A 568 27.43 -16.96 -18.16
CA PRO A 568 28.13 -17.67 -17.07
C PRO A 568 27.87 -19.19 -17.01
N ASN A 569 26.91 -19.72 -17.79
CA ASN A 569 26.51 -21.13 -17.76
C ASN A 569 27.61 -22.08 -18.25
N CYS A 570 28.49 -21.61 -19.14
CA CYS A 570 29.71 -22.31 -19.55
C CYS A 570 30.92 -21.39 -19.35
N ARG A 571 31.82 -21.76 -18.42
CA ARG A 571 33.01 -20.97 -18.04
C ARG A 571 34.28 -21.31 -18.82
N ASN A 572 34.16 -21.99 -19.96
CA ASN A 572 35.32 -22.37 -20.76
C ASN A 572 36.02 -21.14 -21.35
N VAL A 573 37.34 -21.05 -21.16
CA VAL A 573 38.18 -19.93 -21.60
C VAL A 573 39.58 -20.40 -21.95
N VAL A 574 40.17 -19.80 -22.98
CA VAL A 574 41.61 -19.90 -23.30
C VAL A 574 42.20 -18.50 -23.16
N TRP A 575 43.16 -18.34 -22.25
CA TRP A 575 43.88 -17.08 -22.08
C TRP A 575 45.00 -16.99 -23.11
N LEU A 576 45.22 -15.81 -23.69
CA LEU A 576 46.28 -15.56 -24.66
C LEU A 576 47.54 -15.02 -23.94
N PRO A 577 48.75 -15.11 -24.55
CA PRO A 577 49.99 -14.68 -23.91
C PRO A 577 49.91 -13.24 -23.38
N GLY A 578 50.38 -13.02 -22.15
CA GLY A 578 50.38 -11.70 -21.50
C GLY A 578 50.95 -10.53 -22.33
N PRO A 579 52.06 -10.72 -23.09
CA PRO A 579 52.66 -9.68 -23.95
C PRO A 579 51.88 -9.28 -25.21
N ALA A 580 50.73 -9.90 -25.49
CA ALA A 580 49.93 -9.59 -26.67
C ALA A 580 49.31 -8.19 -26.55
N ILE A 581 49.72 -7.28 -27.43
CA ILE A 581 49.22 -5.90 -27.52
C ILE A 581 48.09 -5.77 -28.55
N GLU A 582 48.01 -6.69 -29.51
CA GLU A 582 46.97 -6.80 -30.52
C GLU A 582 46.60 -8.27 -30.74
N ALA A 583 45.31 -8.55 -30.97
CA ALA A 583 44.82 -9.86 -31.34
C ALA A 583 43.59 -9.74 -32.25
N SER A 584 43.54 -10.53 -33.32
CA SER A 584 42.40 -10.63 -34.24
C SER A 584 42.30 -12.04 -34.83
N VAL A 585 41.10 -12.48 -35.19
CA VAL A 585 40.85 -13.78 -35.80
C VAL A 585 40.99 -13.67 -37.31
N THR A 586 41.75 -14.59 -37.88
CA THR A 586 42.00 -14.64 -39.32
C THR A 586 41.02 -15.57 -40.03
N ASN A 587 40.80 -15.36 -41.32
CA ASN A 587 40.06 -16.31 -42.15
C ASN A 587 40.82 -17.62 -42.43
N GLN A 588 42.01 -17.85 -41.86
CA GLN A 588 42.78 -19.07 -42.05
C GLN A 588 42.29 -20.19 -41.11
N PRO A 589 41.78 -21.33 -41.63
CA PRO A 589 41.46 -22.47 -40.80
C PRO A 589 42.72 -23.20 -40.31
N CYS A 590 42.61 -23.87 -39.17
CA CYS A 590 43.59 -24.80 -38.66
C CYS A 590 43.37 -26.20 -39.24
N ILE A 591 44.35 -26.71 -40.00
CA ILE A 591 44.32 -28.05 -40.61
C ILE A 591 44.51 -29.20 -39.61
N SER A 592 44.90 -28.91 -38.37
CA SER A 592 45.27 -29.92 -37.35
C SER A 592 44.23 -30.07 -36.23
N CYS A 593 43.17 -29.25 -36.21
CA CYS A 593 42.13 -29.29 -35.18
C CYS A 593 40.79 -29.69 -35.79
N GLY A 594 40.14 -30.71 -35.20
CA GLY A 594 38.77 -31.11 -35.53
C GLY A 594 38.14 -31.93 -34.41
N PRO A 595 36.83 -32.24 -34.47
CA PRO A 595 35.89 -31.84 -35.53
C PRO A 595 35.46 -30.36 -35.43
N GLY A 596 35.15 -29.75 -36.58
CA GLY A 596 34.67 -28.37 -36.72
C GLY A 596 35.73 -27.37 -37.17
N GLN A 597 35.31 -26.30 -37.85
CA GLN A 597 36.19 -25.24 -38.34
C GLN A 597 36.76 -24.44 -37.15
N VAL A 598 38.09 -24.46 -37.00
CA VAL A 598 38.83 -23.65 -36.04
C VAL A 598 39.63 -22.61 -36.82
N LEU A 599 39.40 -21.32 -36.58
CA LEU A 599 40.16 -20.23 -37.18
C LEU A 599 41.41 -19.91 -36.36
N LYS A 600 42.50 -19.56 -37.05
CA LYS A 600 43.74 -19.07 -36.43
C LYS A 600 43.57 -17.62 -35.96
N ILE A 601 44.32 -17.25 -34.93
CA ILE A 601 44.37 -15.89 -34.37
C ILE A 601 45.73 -15.28 -34.71
N TYR A 602 45.72 -14.07 -35.26
CA TYR A 602 46.88 -13.19 -35.38
C TYR A 602 47.13 -12.53 -34.03
N LEU A 603 48.38 -12.50 -33.60
CA LEU A 603 48.84 -11.88 -32.36
C LEU A 603 50.04 -10.98 -32.66
N LYS A 604 50.03 -9.76 -32.12
CA LYS A 604 51.18 -8.86 -32.09
C LYS A 604 51.65 -8.70 -30.66
N PHE A 605 52.96 -8.88 -30.45
CA PHE A 605 53.57 -8.85 -29.13
C PHE A 605 54.43 -7.60 -28.93
N ARG A 606 54.60 -7.16 -27.68
CA ARG A 606 55.62 -6.17 -27.35
C ARG A 606 57.00 -6.83 -27.33
N ARG A 607 57.91 -6.43 -28.23
CA ARG A 607 59.25 -7.07 -28.38
C ARG A 607 60.07 -7.15 -27.09
N GLY A 608 59.94 -6.19 -26.18
CA GLY A 608 60.61 -6.19 -24.88
C GLY A 608 60.05 -7.18 -23.85
N GLU A 609 58.94 -7.87 -24.15
CA GLU A 609 58.23 -8.78 -23.25
C GLU A 609 58.14 -10.22 -23.80
N ILE A 610 58.77 -10.52 -24.95
CA ILE A 610 58.91 -11.87 -25.51
C ILE A 610 60.39 -12.24 -25.70
N PRO A 611 60.78 -13.53 -25.65
CA PRO A 611 62.19 -13.91 -25.81
C PRO A 611 62.72 -13.61 -27.23
N PRO A 612 64.04 -13.37 -27.42
CA PRO A 612 64.59 -12.88 -28.68
C PRO A 612 64.36 -13.79 -29.91
N ASN A 613 64.16 -15.08 -29.68
CA ASN A 613 63.95 -16.12 -30.69
C ASN A 613 62.48 -16.30 -31.13
N PHE A 614 61.55 -15.46 -30.64
CA PHE A 614 60.16 -15.44 -31.09
C PHE A 614 59.89 -14.20 -31.94
N ASP A 615 59.05 -14.34 -32.96
CA ASP A 615 58.65 -13.22 -33.81
C ASP A 615 57.69 -12.26 -33.09
N VAL A 616 57.74 -10.98 -33.49
CA VAL A 616 56.87 -9.91 -32.95
C VAL A 616 55.42 -10.10 -33.38
N GLU A 617 55.19 -10.77 -34.51
CA GLU A 617 53.88 -11.03 -35.08
C GLU A 617 53.76 -12.53 -35.38
N HIS A 618 52.69 -13.18 -34.91
CA HIS A 618 52.48 -14.61 -35.08
C HIS A 618 51.01 -14.92 -35.40
N THR A 619 50.75 -15.87 -36.30
CA THR A 619 49.39 -16.32 -36.64
C THR A 619 49.24 -17.81 -36.35
N GLY A 620 48.54 -18.14 -35.26
CA GLY A 620 48.48 -19.50 -34.73
C GLY A 620 47.09 -19.96 -34.28
N CYS A 621 46.92 -21.27 -34.15
CA CYS A 621 45.70 -21.88 -33.63
C CYS A 621 45.78 -22.07 -32.10
N VAL A 622 44.87 -21.46 -31.36
CA VAL A 622 44.77 -21.59 -29.88
C VAL A 622 44.64 -23.02 -29.34
N GLY A 623 44.29 -24.00 -30.19
CA GLY A 623 44.20 -25.41 -29.78
C GLY A 623 45.53 -26.17 -29.86
N CYS A 624 46.34 -25.94 -30.90
CA CYS A 624 47.46 -26.82 -31.26
C CYS A 624 48.78 -26.10 -31.57
N ASP A 625 48.79 -24.78 -31.67
CA ASP A 625 49.97 -24.01 -32.00
C ASP A 625 51.01 -24.05 -30.86
N ARG A 626 52.25 -24.44 -31.19
CA ARG A 626 53.32 -24.59 -30.21
C ARG A 626 53.86 -23.24 -29.73
N VAL A 627 54.04 -22.28 -30.64
CA VAL A 627 54.54 -20.94 -30.32
C VAL A 627 53.59 -20.22 -29.36
N ILE A 628 52.27 -20.29 -29.58
CA ILE A 628 51.30 -19.71 -28.64
C ILE A 628 51.37 -20.37 -27.27
N LYS A 629 51.55 -21.71 -27.19
CA LYS A 629 51.66 -22.43 -25.92
C LYS A 629 52.97 -22.12 -25.18
N GLU A 630 54.09 -22.14 -25.87
CA GLU A 630 55.40 -21.77 -25.32
C GLU A 630 55.40 -20.32 -24.81
N LEU A 631 54.82 -19.37 -25.55
CA LEU A 631 54.68 -17.98 -25.09
C LEU A 631 53.73 -17.84 -23.88
N ILE A 632 52.67 -18.65 -23.78
CA ILE A 632 51.81 -18.76 -22.59
C ILE A 632 52.60 -19.28 -21.38
N GLU A 633 53.44 -20.30 -21.56
CA GLU A 633 54.25 -20.89 -20.49
C GLU A 633 55.38 -19.96 -20.02
N ILE A 634 56.09 -19.32 -20.96
CA ILE A 634 57.22 -18.44 -20.68
C ILE A 634 56.76 -17.08 -20.12
N CYS A 635 55.80 -16.43 -20.78
CA CYS A 635 55.40 -15.06 -20.47
C CYS A 635 54.13 -14.99 -19.59
N GLY A 636 53.48 -16.12 -19.35
CA GLY A 636 52.26 -16.21 -18.55
C GLY A 636 51.00 -15.76 -19.27
N THR A 637 49.88 -15.86 -18.56
CA THR A 637 48.56 -15.38 -18.98
C THR A 637 47.98 -14.49 -17.87
N GLY A 638 47.30 -13.40 -18.24
CA GLY A 638 46.73 -12.48 -17.25
C GLY A 638 47.78 -11.71 -16.43
N PRO A 639 47.41 -11.08 -15.31
CA PRO A 639 48.34 -10.38 -14.41
C PRO A 639 49.17 -11.37 -13.56
N ARG A 640 50.50 -11.23 -13.54
CA ARG A 640 51.31 -11.75 -12.43
C ARG A 640 51.00 -10.92 -11.18
N PRO A 641 50.86 -11.53 -9.98
CA PRO A 641 50.87 -10.76 -8.74
C PRO A 641 52.23 -10.09 -8.58
N THR A 642 52.23 -8.80 -8.22
CA THR A 642 53.44 -8.02 -7.93
C THR A 642 54.05 -8.44 -6.58
N PRO A 643 55.32 -8.86 -6.53
CA PRO A 643 56.03 -9.06 -5.27
C PRO A 643 56.76 -7.78 -4.83
N GLY A 644 56.43 -7.28 -3.64
CA GLY A 644 57.20 -6.28 -2.88
C GLY A 644 56.58 -6.13 -1.47
N GLY A 645 57.30 -6.15 -0.35
CA GLY A 645 58.75 -6.33 -0.11
C GLY A 645 59.04 -6.83 1.34
N THR A 646 60.25 -6.70 1.92
CA THR A 646 61.47 -6.08 1.35
C THR A 646 62.83 -6.65 1.85
N GLY A 647 62.89 -7.87 2.43
CA GLY A 647 64.16 -8.62 2.57
C GLY A 647 64.75 -8.72 4.00
N PRO A 648 66.03 -9.15 4.18
CA PRO A 648 66.93 -9.87 3.25
C PRO A 648 67.23 -11.34 3.70
N PRO A 649 67.81 -12.21 2.84
CA PRO A 649 68.24 -13.57 3.23
C PRO A 649 69.77 -13.71 3.45
N THR A 650 70.18 -14.54 4.42
CA THR A 650 71.57 -14.99 4.64
C THR A 650 71.63 -16.48 4.98
N GLY A 651 72.66 -17.20 4.48
CA GLY A 651 72.89 -18.64 4.69
C GLY A 651 72.18 -19.53 3.65
N GLN A 652 72.86 -20.17 2.70
CA GLN A 652 73.67 -21.40 2.82
C GLN A 652 72.87 -22.63 3.34
N SER A 653 73.01 -23.86 2.84
CA SER A 653 73.56 -24.40 1.57
C SER A 653 73.19 -25.90 1.46
N SER A 654 73.24 -26.47 0.24
CA SER A 654 73.56 -27.90 -0.04
C SER A 654 72.69 -29.07 0.49
N ARG A 655 71.79 -29.55 -0.39
CA ARG A 655 71.76 -30.92 -1.00
C ARG A 655 71.58 -32.20 -0.10
N PRO A 656 71.32 -33.41 -0.68
CA PRO A 656 70.17 -34.22 -0.23
C PRO A 656 70.49 -35.66 0.26
N GLY A 657 69.47 -36.37 0.76
CA GLY A 657 69.53 -37.82 1.04
C GLY A 657 68.14 -38.47 1.16
N ILE A 658 68.00 -39.73 0.72
CA ILE A 658 66.73 -40.49 0.63
C ILE A 658 66.67 -41.61 1.71
N PRO A 659 65.79 -42.65 1.72
CA PRO A 659 64.99 -42.97 2.91
C PRO A 659 65.27 -44.36 3.53
N ARG A 660 64.61 -44.66 4.66
CA ARG A 660 64.12 -45.99 5.13
C ARG A 660 63.53 -45.80 6.54
N ALA A 661 62.33 -46.22 6.90
CA ALA A 661 61.70 -47.55 6.94
C ALA A 661 61.51 -48.01 8.40
N PHE A 662 60.33 -48.57 8.67
CA PHE A 662 59.85 -49.23 9.90
C PHE A 662 60.77 -50.42 10.33
N PRO A 663 60.52 -51.18 11.45
CA PRO A 663 59.28 -51.29 12.24
C PRO A 663 59.46 -51.55 13.78
N ASN A 664 58.40 -52.11 14.39
CA ASN A 664 58.40 -53.04 15.54
C ASN A 664 58.40 -52.45 16.99
N THR A 665 57.61 -52.96 17.97
CA THR A 665 56.61 -54.08 17.94
C THR A 665 55.67 -54.18 19.16
N PHE A 666 54.57 -54.93 18.97
CA PHE A 666 53.76 -55.75 19.93
C PHE A 666 53.12 -55.05 21.15
N GLY A 667 51.90 -55.39 21.59
CA GLY A 667 51.06 -56.61 21.45
C GLY A 667 50.76 -57.15 22.87
N ASN A 668 49.68 -57.83 23.25
CA ASN A 668 48.47 -58.44 22.66
C ASN A 668 47.37 -58.40 23.77
N GLY A 669 46.08 -58.70 23.59
CA GLY A 669 45.29 -59.10 22.41
C GLY A 669 44.01 -59.87 22.81
N ASN A 670 43.18 -60.23 21.82
CA ASN A 670 42.16 -61.29 21.81
C ASN A 670 40.85 -61.14 22.62
N ALA A 671 39.69 -61.68 22.17
CA ALA A 671 39.29 -62.21 20.84
C ALA A 671 37.76 -62.49 20.73
N ALA A 672 37.34 -62.91 19.52
CA ALA A 672 36.03 -63.47 19.08
C ALA A 672 34.88 -62.46 18.84
N GLY A 673 34.11 -62.50 17.74
CA GLY A 673 34.04 -63.41 16.56
C GLY A 673 32.56 -63.72 16.22
N GLY A 674 32.07 -63.85 14.98
CA GLY A 674 32.68 -63.81 13.64
C GLY A 674 31.63 -63.66 12.51
N SER A 675 32.02 -63.95 11.26
CA SER A 675 31.37 -63.53 9.99
C SER A 675 30.05 -64.21 9.56
N GLY A 676 29.36 -63.58 8.60
CA GLY A 676 28.39 -64.21 7.69
C GLY A 676 27.97 -63.34 6.49
N TYR A 677 28.33 -63.72 5.25
CA TYR A 677 27.87 -63.10 3.99
C TYR A 677 26.93 -64.08 3.25
N MET A 678 25.93 -63.56 2.51
CA MET A 678 25.54 -63.92 1.11
C MET A 678 24.02 -63.85 0.80
N SER A 679 23.72 -63.15 -0.30
CA SER A 679 22.70 -63.45 -1.34
C SER A 679 21.19 -63.36 -1.04
N GLY A 680 20.44 -62.69 -1.95
CA GLY A 680 18.96 -62.64 -1.84
C GLY A 680 18.15 -61.84 -2.88
N ASN A 681 18.48 -61.91 -4.18
CA ASN A 681 17.61 -61.57 -5.32
C ASN A 681 17.05 -60.13 -5.53
N SER A 682 17.43 -59.56 -6.69
CA SER A 682 16.65 -58.56 -7.42
C SER A 682 16.39 -59.07 -8.84
N ASN A 683 15.12 -59.11 -9.28
CA ASN A 683 14.69 -59.18 -10.68
C ASN A 683 13.19 -58.81 -10.72
N GLY A 684 12.67 -57.94 -11.58
CA GLY A 684 13.30 -57.19 -12.67
C GLY A 684 12.65 -57.49 -14.02
N PHE A 685 12.22 -56.44 -14.73
CA PHE A 685 12.05 -56.47 -16.18
C PHE A 685 12.47 -55.12 -16.76
N GLY A 686 13.40 -55.15 -17.72
CA GLY A 686 13.69 -54.01 -18.60
C GLY A 686 12.64 -53.88 -19.72
N ASN A 687 12.90 -53.19 -20.83
CA ASN A 687 14.21 -52.73 -21.29
C ASN A 687 14.09 -51.62 -22.36
N ASN A 688 15.24 -51.07 -22.76
CA ASN A 688 15.54 -50.36 -24.01
C ASN A 688 15.09 -48.90 -24.26
N SER A 689 16.15 -48.10 -24.42
CA SER A 689 16.33 -46.89 -25.22
C SER A 689 15.64 -46.81 -26.58
N SER A 690 15.28 -45.60 -27.00
CA SER A 690 15.79 -45.02 -28.27
C SER A 690 15.53 -43.51 -28.35
N PHE A 691 16.51 -42.78 -28.90
CA PHE A 691 16.32 -41.41 -29.40
C PHE A 691 15.67 -41.52 -30.79
N VAL A 692 14.50 -40.94 -31.00
CA VAL A 692 13.90 -40.75 -32.33
C VAL A 692 13.41 -39.32 -32.47
N THR A 693 13.79 -38.68 -33.57
CA THR A 693 13.34 -37.35 -33.97
C THR A 693 11.88 -37.40 -34.47
N GLY A 694 11.00 -36.57 -33.91
CA GLY A 694 9.62 -36.47 -34.41
C GLY A 694 8.82 -35.39 -33.69
N ARG A 695 7.99 -34.66 -34.44
CA ARG A 695 7.02 -33.70 -33.89
C ARG A 695 5.83 -34.46 -33.30
N GLU A 696 5.34 -34.04 -32.13
CA GLU A 696 3.91 -33.76 -31.86
C GLU A 696 3.69 -33.32 -30.40
N ALA A 697 2.68 -32.47 -30.17
CA ALA A 697 2.39 -31.90 -28.87
C ALA A 697 1.35 -32.76 -28.13
N SER A 698 1.74 -33.38 -27.01
CA SER A 698 0.80 -34.03 -26.09
C SER A 698 0.29 -33.04 -25.05
N GLN A 699 -0.99 -32.70 -25.14
CA GLN A 699 -1.68 -31.91 -24.13
C GLN A 699 -1.73 -32.71 -22.81
N ARG A 700 -1.32 -32.11 -21.69
CA ARG A 700 -1.60 -32.68 -20.37
C ARG A 700 -3.04 -32.34 -19.97
N ASN A 701 -3.79 -33.36 -19.58
CA ASN A 701 -5.15 -33.19 -19.09
C ASN A 701 -5.14 -32.80 -17.60
N CYS A 702 -6.08 -31.94 -17.21
CA CYS A 702 -6.38 -31.59 -15.82
C CYS A 702 -6.67 -32.87 -15.02
N THR A 703 -5.95 -33.11 -13.91
CA THR A 703 -6.12 -34.36 -13.13
C THR A 703 -7.39 -34.39 -12.29
N ASN A 704 -8.13 -33.27 -12.20
CA ASN A 704 -9.40 -33.16 -11.48
C ASN A 704 -10.65 -33.42 -12.36
N CYS A 705 -10.59 -33.20 -13.68
CA CYS A 705 -11.71 -33.47 -14.60
C CYS A 705 -11.36 -34.31 -15.84
N GLY A 706 -10.07 -34.54 -16.12
CA GLY A 706 -9.60 -35.32 -17.27
C GLY A 706 -9.60 -34.58 -18.61
N GLN A 707 -9.91 -33.28 -18.66
CA GLN A 707 -9.94 -32.47 -19.89
C GLN A 707 -8.64 -31.67 -20.09
N SER A 708 -8.25 -31.43 -21.34
CA SER A 708 -7.13 -30.53 -21.68
C SER A 708 -7.57 -29.05 -21.69
N GLY A 709 -6.58 -28.14 -21.69
CA GLY A 709 -6.81 -26.71 -21.89
C GLY A 709 -6.94 -25.85 -20.61
N HIS A 710 -6.86 -26.44 -19.41
CA HIS A 710 -6.84 -25.70 -18.15
C HIS A 710 -6.08 -26.46 -17.04
N TYR A 711 -5.64 -25.74 -16.00
CA TYR A 711 -4.99 -26.32 -14.82
C TYR A 711 -6.01 -26.73 -13.74
N ASN A 712 -5.60 -27.53 -12.76
CA ASN A 712 -6.50 -28.00 -11.68
C ASN A 712 -7.18 -26.88 -10.87
N MET A 713 -6.52 -25.72 -10.75
CA MET A 713 -7.05 -24.57 -10.00
C MET A 713 -8.26 -23.95 -10.71
N ASP A 714 -8.24 -23.95 -12.04
CA ASP A 714 -9.27 -23.37 -12.93
C ASP A 714 -10.30 -24.42 -13.39
N CYS A 715 -10.34 -25.58 -12.72
CA CYS A 715 -11.18 -26.70 -13.11
C CYS A 715 -12.67 -26.39 -12.88
N PRO A 716 -13.54 -26.43 -13.91
CA PRO A 716 -14.97 -26.11 -13.75
C PRO A 716 -15.71 -27.00 -12.74
N ARG A 717 -15.22 -28.23 -12.50
CA ARG A 717 -15.75 -29.13 -11.47
C ARG A 717 -15.53 -28.64 -10.03
N ASN A 718 -14.52 -27.80 -9.76
CA ASN A 718 -14.32 -27.24 -8.42
C ASN A 718 -15.41 -26.23 -8.02
N GLN A 719 -16.21 -25.72 -8.97
CA GLN A 719 -17.31 -24.80 -8.70
C GLN A 719 -18.67 -25.50 -8.51
N GLN A 720 -18.77 -26.82 -8.70
CA GLN A 720 -20.03 -27.57 -8.58
C GLN A 720 -19.85 -28.96 -7.94
N GLY A 721 -20.06 -29.06 -6.62
CA GLY A 721 -20.30 -30.36 -5.99
C GLY A 721 -19.98 -30.49 -4.49
N ARG A 722 -20.96 -30.18 -3.63
CA ARG A 722 -21.10 -30.85 -2.33
C ARG A 722 -22.46 -31.55 -2.24
N VAL A 723 -22.59 -32.66 -2.96
CA VAL A 723 -23.55 -33.75 -2.62
C VAL A 723 -22.87 -35.08 -2.90
N SER A 724 -22.59 -35.84 -1.84
CA SER A 724 -22.12 -37.22 -1.91
C SER A 724 -23.32 -38.18 -2.00
N ASN A 725 -23.25 -39.16 -2.89
CA ASN A 725 -24.34 -40.10 -3.16
C ASN A 725 -23.93 -41.53 -2.77
N ARG A 726 -24.81 -42.31 -2.13
CA ARG A 726 -24.68 -43.78 -2.10
C ARG A 726 -25.99 -44.50 -1.77
N ASN A 727 -26.40 -45.35 -2.73
CA ASN A 727 -27.18 -46.59 -2.63
C ASN A 727 -28.57 -46.55 -1.95
N GLN A 728 -29.62 -47.04 -2.64
CA GLN A 728 -30.04 -48.46 -2.57
C GLN A 728 -31.18 -48.81 -3.54
N ASP A 729 -31.50 -50.11 -3.61
CA ASP A 729 -32.39 -50.77 -4.56
C ASP A 729 -33.91 -50.69 -4.27
N ARG A 730 -34.66 -50.84 -5.37
CA ARG A 730 -36.02 -51.42 -5.51
C ARG A 730 -36.80 -51.87 -4.25
N ARG A 731 -38.01 -51.32 -4.04
CA ARG A 731 -39.33 -52.03 -4.09
C ARG A 731 -40.53 -51.08 -3.93
N ARG A 732 -41.76 -51.60 -4.10
CA ARG A 732 -43.03 -50.87 -4.36
C ARG A 732 -43.86 -50.54 -3.09
N ASN A 733 -44.91 -49.72 -3.30
CA ASN A 733 -46.15 -49.50 -2.54
C ASN A 733 -46.17 -48.45 -1.40
N ASP A 734 -46.54 -47.20 -1.77
CA ASP A 734 -47.79 -46.46 -1.42
C ASP A 734 -48.66 -46.90 -0.21
N PRO A 735 -49.50 -46.03 0.44
CA PRO A 735 -49.59 -44.54 0.39
C PRO A 735 -49.55 -43.84 1.79
N SER A 736 -49.27 -42.52 1.81
CA SER A 736 -50.10 -41.45 2.46
C SER A 736 -49.33 -40.18 2.85
N VAL A 737 -50.05 -39.04 2.92
CA VAL A 737 -49.65 -37.66 3.35
C VAL A 737 -48.97 -36.79 2.25
N PRO A 738 -49.41 -35.51 2.05
CA PRO A 738 -49.15 -34.74 0.82
C PRO A 738 -47.82 -33.94 0.81
N PRO A 739 -47.35 -33.46 -0.37
CA PRO A 739 -46.02 -32.88 -0.54
C PRO A 739 -45.86 -31.45 0.01
N ALA A 740 -44.67 -31.16 0.54
CA ALA A 740 -44.25 -29.82 0.92
C ALA A 740 -43.90 -28.96 -0.31
N SER A 741 -44.18 -27.66 -0.20
CA SER A 741 -44.03 -26.64 -1.24
C SER A 741 -42.57 -26.38 -1.65
N GLY A 742 -42.36 -26.10 -2.95
CA GLY A 742 -41.10 -25.59 -3.46
C GLY A 742 -40.76 -24.18 -2.95
N ARG A 743 -39.47 -23.82 -3.00
CA ARG A 743 -38.96 -22.51 -2.56
C ARG A 743 -39.51 -21.39 -3.45
N GLU A 744 -40.28 -20.46 -2.87
CA GLU A 744 -40.67 -19.23 -3.56
C GLU A 744 -39.50 -18.23 -3.65
N GLY A 745 -39.44 -17.47 -4.75
CA GLY A 745 -38.52 -16.35 -4.91
C GLY A 745 -39.11 -15.04 -4.38
N VAL A 746 -38.25 -14.05 -4.11
CA VAL A 746 -38.64 -12.72 -3.58
C VAL A 746 -39.70 -12.07 -4.46
N ARG A 747 -40.85 -11.71 -3.87
CA ARG A 747 -41.98 -11.00 -4.51
C ARG A 747 -42.00 -9.54 -4.08
N CYS A 748 -42.49 -8.66 -4.96
CA CYS A 748 -42.80 -7.28 -4.61
C CYS A 748 -44.10 -7.18 -3.80
N ASP A 749 -44.36 -6.00 -3.23
CA ASP A 749 -45.68 -5.63 -2.68
C ASP A 749 -46.81 -5.71 -3.73
N CYS A 750 -46.43 -5.66 -5.01
CA CYS A 750 -47.30 -5.89 -6.17
C CYS A 750 -47.56 -7.37 -6.51
N GLY A 751 -47.13 -8.33 -5.68
CA GLY A 751 -47.32 -9.78 -5.83
C GLY A 751 -46.48 -10.47 -6.93
N LYS A 752 -45.91 -9.70 -7.87
CA LYS A 752 -45.05 -10.17 -8.96
C LYS A 752 -43.64 -10.58 -8.45
N PRO A 753 -42.97 -11.57 -9.06
CA PRO A 753 -41.60 -11.93 -8.70
C PRO A 753 -40.61 -10.80 -9.07
N CYS A 754 -39.66 -10.52 -8.18
CA CYS A 754 -38.70 -9.44 -8.37
C CYS A 754 -37.52 -9.83 -9.28
N LYS A 755 -37.05 -8.87 -10.08
CA LYS A 755 -35.84 -9.03 -10.88
C LYS A 755 -34.61 -8.74 -10.03
N LEU A 756 -33.63 -9.65 -10.08
CA LEU A 756 -32.34 -9.49 -9.44
C LEU A 756 -31.39 -8.73 -10.37
N LEU A 757 -30.75 -7.69 -9.84
CA LEU A 757 -29.92 -6.71 -10.55
C LEU A 757 -28.63 -6.45 -9.77
N THR A 758 -27.59 -5.97 -10.44
CA THR A 758 -26.32 -5.56 -9.82
C THR A 758 -26.18 -4.05 -9.89
N ALA A 759 -25.85 -3.42 -8.76
CA ALA A 759 -25.65 -1.98 -8.68
C ALA A 759 -24.35 -1.55 -9.37
N ASN A 760 -24.39 -0.38 -10.02
CA ASN A 760 -23.25 0.25 -10.70
C ASN A 760 -23.02 1.71 -10.21
N THR A 761 -23.66 2.11 -9.11
CA THR A 761 -23.37 3.38 -8.44
C THR A 761 -22.03 3.28 -7.71
N GLU A 762 -21.29 4.38 -7.65
CA GLU A 762 -19.92 4.43 -7.12
C GLU A 762 -19.78 3.81 -5.71
N ALA A 763 -20.76 4.03 -4.84
CA ALA A 763 -20.79 3.52 -3.46
C ALA A 763 -21.21 2.04 -3.32
N ASN A 764 -21.78 1.41 -4.36
CA ASN A 764 -22.36 0.06 -4.27
C ASN A 764 -22.02 -0.86 -5.47
N ARG A 765 -21.03 -0.50 -6.29
CA ARG A 765 -20.67 -1.23 -7.52
C ARG A 765 -20.39 -2.70 -7.21
N GLY A 766 -21.19 -3.60 -7.81
CA GLY A 766 -21.09 -5.05 -7.63
C GLY A 766 -22.08 -5.66 -6.62
N ARG A 767 -22.73 -4.88 -5.74
CA ARG A 767 -23.77 -5.40 -4.83
C ARG A 767 -25.05 -5.76 -5.59
N ARG A 768 -25.74 -6.83 -5.18
CA ARG A 768 -26.95 -7.36 -5.85
C ARG A 768 -28.22 -7.00 -5.09
N PHE A 769 -29.28 -6.66 -5.82
CA PHE A 769 -30.57 -6.25 -5.26
C PHE A 769 -31.76 -6.72 -6.10
N HIS A 770 -32.88 -6.99 -5.44
CA HIS A 770 -34.18 -7.25 -6.03
C HIS A 770 -34.93 -5.94 -6.27
N ARG A 771 -35.58 -5.81 -7.43
CA ARG A 771 -36.50 -4.70 -7.75
C ARG A 771 -37.74 -5.20 -8.50
N CYS A 772 -38.86 -4.49 -8.34
CA CYS A 772 -40.04 -4.67 -9.17
C CYS A 772 -39.69 -4.57 -10.68
N PRO A 773 -40.06 -5.56 -11.53
CA PRO A 773 -39.70 -5.55 -12.96
C PRO A 773 -40.54 -4.58 -13.80
N THR A 774 -41.73 -4.21 -13.36
CA THR A 774 -42.69 -3.36 -14.09
C THR A 774 -42.69 -1.90 -13.64
N GLY A 775 -42.10 -1.58 -12.48
CA GLY A 775 -42.11 -0.23 -11.90
C GLY A 775 -43.44 0.19 -11.27
N GLU A 776 -44.45 -0.68 -11.20
CA GLU A 776 -45.77 -0.41 -10.61
C GLU A 776 -45.72 -0.25 -9.07
N CYS A 777 -44.61 -0.62 -8.43
CA CYS A 777 -44.31 -0.29 -7.05
C CYS A 777 -42.80 -0.05 -6.88
N GLU A 778 -42.42 0.66 -5.83
CA GLU A 778 -41.03 1.03 -5.56
C GLU A 778 -40.22 -0.05 -4.83
N PHE A 779 -40.74 -1.28 -4.75
CA PHE A 779 -40.10 -2.39 -4.03
C PHE A 779 -38.62 -2.56 -4.44
N PHE A 780 -37.75 -2.50 -3.44
CA PHE A 780 -36.30 -2.58 -3.53
C PHE A 780 -35.74 -3.28 -2.29
N GLN A 781 -34.91 -4.31 -2.48
CA GLN A 781 -34.28 -5.04 -1.37
C GLN A 781 -32.88 -5.52 -1.78
N TRP A 782 -31.85 -5.26 -0.98
CA TRP A 782 -30.52 -5.84 -1.20
C TRP A 782 -30.51 -7.34 -0.88
N GLU A 783 -29.75 -8.14 -1.65
CA GLU A 783 -29.66 -9.60 -1.45
C GLU A 783 -29.07 -9.94 -0.06
N ASP A 784 -28.11 -9.14 0.41
CA ASP A 784 -27.45 -9.24 1.72
C ASP A 784 -28.35 -8.87 2.93
N ALA A 785 -29.44 -8.13 2.72
CA ALA A 785 -30.41 -7.80 3.78
C ALA A 785 -31.25 -9.01 4.24
N SER A 786 -31.15 -10.15 3.56
CA SER A 786 -31.90 -11.37 3.86
C SER A 786 -31.35 -12.20 5.03
N ALA A 787 -30.25 -11.75 5.66
CA ALA A 787 -29.42 -12.56 6.54
C ALA A 787 -29.31 -12.09 8.01
N VAL A 788 -30.18 -11.17 8.48
CA VAL A 788 -30.21 -10.76 9.90
C VAL A 788 -31.64 -10.51 10.41
N HIS A 789 -32.26 -11.51 11.05
CA HIS A 789 -33.30 -11.33 12.09
C HIS A 789 -33.49 -12.63 12.90
N PRO A 790 -33.23 -12.66 14.23
CA PRO A 790 -33.82 -13.66 15.11
C PRO A 790 -35.31 -13.34 15.36
N PRO A 791 -36.17 -14.34 15.59
CA PRO A 791 -37.61 -14.11 15.77
C PRO A 791 -37.92 -13.44 17.12
N ALA A 792 -38.93 -12.57 17.13
CA ALA A 792 -39.46 -11.95 18.34
C ALA A 792 -40.32 -12.95 19.16
N PRO A 793 -40.40 -12.81 20.50
CA PRO A 793 -41.23 -13.67 21.34
C PRO A 793 -42.73 -13.29 21.25
N ASP A 794 -43.59 -14.30 21.35
CA ASP A 794 -45.05 -14.17 21.28
C ASP A 794 -45.66 -13.39 22.48
N PRO A 795 -46.79 -12.67 22.28
CA PRO A 795 -47.44 -11.90 23.33
C PRO A 795 -48.29 -12.77 24.27
N VAL A 796 -48.07 -12.62 25.58
CA VAL A 796 -48.90 -13.23 26.64
C VAL A 796 -50.20 -12.45 26.83
N PRO A 797 -51.38 -13.11 26.92
CA PRO A 797 -52.67 -12.43 27.07
C PRO A 797 -52.96 -12.03 28.53
N THR A 798 -53.21 -10.74 28.78
CA THR A 798 -53.66 -10.24 30.09
C THR A 798 -55.19 -10.18 30.19
N GLN A 799 -55.76 -10.91 31.15
CA GLN A 799 -57.19 -10.83 31.47
C GLN A 799 -57.54 -9.57 32.28
N ARG A 800 -58.82 -9.17 32.22
CA ARG A 800 -59.39 -8.01 32.91
C ARG A 800 -59.41 -8.16 34.44
N GLY A 801 -59.10 -7.07 35.17
CA GLY A 801 -59.21 -7.01 36.64
C GLY A 801 -59.44 -5.59 37.19
N GLN A 802 -60.71 -5.19 37.25
CA GLN A 802 -61.35 -4.06 37.96
C GLN A 802 -60.51 -3.15 38.90
N GLY A 803 -60.69 -1.82 38.83
CA GLY A 803 -60.22 -0.89 39.87
C GLY A 803 -60.55 0.60 39.67
N ARG A 804 -61.51 1.11 40.45
CA ARG A 804 -61.94 2.52 40.70
C ARG A 804 -60.79 3.55 40.81
N ALA A 805 -60.97 4.88 40.72
CA ALA A 805 -62.01 5.79 40.19
C ALA A 805 -61.57 7.26 40.51
N ARG A 806 -62.18 8.26 39.84
CA ARG A 806 -62.03 9.73 40.06
C ARG A 806 -60.65 10.30 39.65
N GLY A 807 -60.54 11.49 39.04
CA GLY A 807 -61.57 12.38 38.50
C GLY A 807 -61.04 13.83 38.38
N GLY A 808 -61.32 14.53 37.28
CA GLY A 808 -60.93 15.94 37.16
C GLY A 808 -61.16 16.58 35.79
N ARG A 809 -62.07 17.55 35.75
CA ARG A 809 -62.40 18.51 34.67
C ARG A 809 -61.18 19.23 34.03
N ARG A 810 -61.19 19.54 32.72
CA ARG A 810 -61.64 20.82 32.04
C ARG A 810 -60.91 22.08 32.57
N GLU A 811 -60.58 23.14 31.82
CA GLU A 811 -60.81 23.63 30.43
C GLU A 811 -59.62 24.59 30.12
N ARG A 812 -59.05 24.71 28.91
CA ARG A 812 -59.45 25.47 27.68
C ARG A 812 -59.27 27.02 27.76
N ALA A 813 -58.86 27.60 26.61
CA ALA A 813 -58.62 29.04 26.29
C ALA A 813 -57.24 29.61 26.76
N SER A 814 -56.39 30.20 25.90
CA SER A 814 -56.53 31.40 25.01
C SER A 814 -56.57 32.69 25.85
N THR A 815 -55.70 33.71 25.67
CA THR A 815 -55.56 34.54 24.45
C THR A 815 -54.25 35.34 24.35
N LYS A 816 -54.01 35.92 23.16
CA LYS A 816 -53.10 37.02 22.80
C LYS A 816 -53.06 38.18 23.83
N THR A 817 -52.01 39.03 23.80
CA THR A 817 -52.11 40.48 23.51
C THR A 817 -50.75 41.06 23.04
N THR A 818 -50.80 42.09 22.20
CA THR A 818 -49.67 42.81 21.56
C THR A 818 -49.44 44.16 22.23
N VAL A 819 -48.27 44.81 22.04
CA VAL A 819 -47.97 46.28 21.99
C VAL A 819 -46.47 46.45 22.33
N ARG A 820 -45.54 47.07 21.58
CA ARG A 820 -45.50 48.09 20.48
C ARG A 820 -45.26 49.55 20.94
N SER A 821 -44.00 49.94 21.13
CA SER A 821 -43.49 51.32 20.90
C SER A 821 -41.96 51.38 21.09
N ARG A 822 -41.28 52.52 20.88
CA ARG A 822 -40.89 53.17 19.61
C ARG A 822 -39.75 54.18 19.93
N SER A 823 -38.99 54.61 18.91
CA SER A 823 -38.05 55.77 18.95
C SER A 823 -36.71 55.52 19.70
N THR A 824 -35.57 56.12 19.33
CA THR A 824 -35.28 57.12 18.27
C THR A 824 -33.83 57.02 17.74
N ARG A 825 -33.60 57.52 16.52
CA ARG A 825 -32.26 57.72 15.92
C ARG A 825 -31.48 58.85 16.62
N THR A 826 -30.14 58.78 16.53
CA THR A 826 -29.31 59.93 16.16
C THR A 826 -28.23 59.49 15.16
N VAL A 827 -27.80 60.39 14.28
CA VAL A 827 -26.88 60.16 13.16
C VAL A 827 -25.64 61.02 13.36
N VAL A 828 -24.44 60.49 13.06
CA VAL A 828 -23.31 61.33 12.61
C VAL A 828 -22.54 60.61 11.50
N SER A 829 -22.08 61.38 10.52
CA SER A 829 -21.43 60.94 9.28
C SER A 829 -19.98 61.39 9.21
N SER A 830 -19.10 60.61 8.56
CA SER A 830 -17.91 61.14 7.90
C SER A 830 -17.50 60.24 6.72
N SER A 831 -16.94 60.86 5.69
CA SER A 831 -16.87 60.37 4.30
C SER A 831 -15.43 60.12 3.82
N SER A 832 -15.29 59.84 2.51
CA SER A 832 -14.08 59.57 1.71
C SER A 832 -13.55 58.12 1.80
N GLY A 833 -13.23 57.41 0.70
CA GLY A 833 -13.46 57.68 -0.72
C GLY A 833 -12.18 57.70 -1.56
N SER A 834 -11.99 56.69 -2.41
CA SER A 834 -11.22 56.77 -3.66
C SER A 834 -11.42 55.52 -4.52
N SER A 835 -11.94 55.74 -5.72
CA SER A 835 -12.05 54.76 -6.81
C SER A 835 -10.71 54.53 -7.52
N ARG A 836 -10.51 53.34 -8.10
CA ARG A 836 -9.73 53.21 -9.34
C ARG A 836 -10.25 52.06 -10.21
N SER A 837 -10.51 52.39 -11.47
CA SER A 837 -11.05 51.50 -12.49
C SER A 837 -10.04 51.33 -13.63
N SER A 838 -9.91 50.10 -14.13
CA SER A 838 -9.22 49.73 -15.36
C SER A 838 -9.52 48.25 -15.63
N GLY A 839 -9.84 47.79 -16.83
CA GLY A 839 -10.03 48.48 -18.10
C GLY A 839 -10.11 47.42 -19.20
N ALA A 840 -11.24 47.30 -19.89
CA ALA A 840 -11.45 46.24 -20.86
C ALA A 840 -10.62 46.44 -22.14
N ARG A 841 -10.11 45.36 -22.72
CA ARG A 841 -9.65 45.29 -24.10
C ARG A 841 -10.19 44.02 -24.75
N GLY A 842 -10.91 44.17 -25.86
CA GLY A 842 -11.30 43.05 -26.72
C GLY A 842 -10.15 42.62 -27.62
N GLY A 843 -10.21 41.37 -28.09
CA GLY A 843 -9.33 40.80 -29.12
C GLY A 843 -10.16 39.88 -30.00
N GLN A 844 -9.98 39.99 -31.32
CA GLN A 844 -10.83 39.30 -32.30
C GLN A 844 -10.45 37.83 -32.50
N SER A 845 -11.40 37.09 -33.07
CA SER A 845 -11.27 35.71 -33.55
C SER A 845 -10.06 35.50 -34.47
N ASN A 846 -9.35 34.38 -34.30
CA ASN A 846 -8.64 33.77 -35.41
C ASN A 846 -8.60 32.24 -35.23
N SER A 847 -9.00 31.49 -36.26
CA SER A 847 -9.02 30.03 -36.22
C SER A 847 -7.66 29.46 -36.61
N SER A 848 -7.02 28.71 -35.72
CA SER A 848 -5.86 27.89 -36.06
C SER A 848 -5.87 26.59 -35.26
N ARG A 849 -5.41 25.49 -35.89
CA ARG A 849 -5.34 24.16 -35.29
C ARG A 849 -4.40 24.18 -34.07
N GLY A 850 -4.94 23.96 -32.88
CA GLY A 850 -4.15 23.90 -31.65
C GLY A 850 -3.35 22.60 -31.53
N THR A 851 -2.03 22.71 -31.47
CA THR A 851 -1.11 21.62 -31.10
C THR A 851 -1.17 21.41 -29.58
N PHE A 852 -1.13 20.15 -29.13
CA PHE A 852 -1.08 19.83 -27.69
C PHE A 852 0.26 20.28 -27.07
N VAL A 853 0.20 20.91 -25.89
CA VAL A 853 1.37 21.30 -25.07
C VAL A 853 1.14 20.79 -23.66
N SER A 854 2.08 20.02 -23.11
CA SER A 854 2.05 19.58 -21.71
C SER A 854 2.57 20.68 -20.77
N ALA A 855 2.29 20.56 -19.47
CA ALA A 855 2.84 21.44 -18.43
C ALA A 855 4.37 21.29 -18.21
N THR A 856 5.04 20.40 -18.95
CA THR A 856 6.51 20.19 -18.92
C THR A 856 7.20 20.49 -20.26
N GLY A 857 6.46 20.86 -21.32
CA GLY A 857 7.04 21.35 -22.57
C GLY A 857 7.53 20.30 -23.58
N GLU A 858 7.24 19.01 -23.37
CA GLU A 858 7.63 17.94 -24.30
C GLU A 858 6.43 17.43 -25.15
N SER A 859 6.74 16.92 -26.34
CA SER A 859 5.75 16.46 -27.33
C SER A 859 5.02 15.20 -26.88
N ALA A 860 3.69 15.16 -27.08
CA ALA A 860 2.83 14.06 -26.64
C ALA A 860 3.31 12.67 -27.13
N GLY A 861 3.68 11.81 -26.19
CA GLY A 861 4.09 10.43 -26.46
C GLY A 861 2.93 9.55 -26.95
N SER A 862 3.28 8.45 -27.60
CA SER A 862 2.34 7.40 -27.99
C SER A 862 2.03 6.46 -26.82
N CYS A 863 0.84 5.85 -26.84
CA CYS A 863 0.41 4.84 -25.87
C CYS A 863 1.38 3.65 -25.86
N PHE A 864 2.06 3.44 -24.74
CA PHE A 864 3.04 2.35 -24.59
C PHE A 864 2.46 0.94 -24.84
N LYS A 865 1.14 0.72 -24.63
CA LYS A 865 0.52 -0.61 -24.86
C LYS A 865 0.18 -0.92 -26.33
N CYS A 866 -0.01 0.09 -27.19
CA CYS A 866 -0.47 -0.13 -28.58
C CYS A 866 0.24 0.74 -29.65
N GLY A 867 1.15 1.62 -29.25
CA GLY A 867 1.89 2.53 -30.13
C GLY A 867 1.09 3.71 -30.69
N GLN A 868 -0.20 3.85 -30.36
CA GLN A 868 -1.06 4.91 -30.92
C GLN A 868 -1.03 6.19 -30.09
N SER A 869 -1.02 7.36 -30.73
CA SER A 869 -1.19 8.64 -30.05
C SER A 869 -2.64 8.87 -29.59
N GLY A 870 -2.84 9.82 -28.67
CA GLY A 870 -4.17 10.25 -28.21
C GLY A 870 -4.74 9.54 -26.99
N HIS A 871 -4.02 8.59 -26.39
CA HIS A 871 -4.37 8.01 -25.09
C HIS A 871 -3.12 7.45 -24.37
N TRP A 872 -3.22 7.24 -23.05
CA TRP A 872 -2.14 6.66 -22.23
C TRP A 872 -2.37 5.16 -21.97
N ALA A 873 -1.31 4.46 -21.56
CA ALA A 873 -1.31 3.00 -21.37
C ALA A 873 -2.35 2.46 -20.37
N ASN A 874 -2.70 3.24 -19.34
CA ASN A 874 -3.74 2.93 -18.35
C ASN A 874 -5.16 2.99 -18.95
N ALA A 875 -5.36 3.80 -19.99
CA ALA A 875 -6.60 4.01 -20.75
C ALA A 875 -6.60 3.29 -22.11
N CYS A 876 -5.64 2.40 -22.37
CA CYS A 876 -5.54 1.67 -23.63
C CYS A 876 -6.76 0.77 -23.89
N PRO A 877 -7.46 0.91 -25.04
CA PRO A 877 -8.59 0.02 -25.38
C PRO A 877 -8.21 -1.46 -25.43
N SER A 878 -6.95 -1.76 -25.78
CA SER A 878 -6.39 -3.12 -25.82
C SER A 878 -6.06 -3.70 -24.44
N ARG A 879 -6.44 -3.06 -23.32
CA ARG A 879 -6.11 -3.52 -21.95
C ARG A 879 -6.67 -4.92 -21.60
N ASN A 880 -7.69 -5.39 -22.31
CA ASN A 880 -8.37 -6.67 -22.08
C ASN A 880 -8.26 -7.66 -23.27
N MET A 881 -7.23 -7.54 -24.11
CA MET A 881 -6.94 -8.47 -25.23
C MET A 881 -5.63 -9.23 -25.01
#